data_AF-A0A8C9GIT0-F1
#
_entry.id   AF-A0A8C9GIT0-F1
#
_cell.length_a   1.000
_cell.length_b   1.000
_cell.length_c   1.000
_cell.angle_alpha   90.00
_cell.angle_beta   90.00
_cell.angle_gamma   90.00
#
_symmetry.space_group_name_H-M   'P 1'
#
loop_
_entity.id
_entity.type
_entity.pdbx_description
1 polymer ?
#
loop_
_entity_poly.entity_id
_entity_poly.type
_entity_poly.pdbx_seq_one_letter_code
_entity_poly.pdbx_strand_id
1 'polypeptide(L)'
;MATLEESFPRGGTRKIHKPEKAFQQSVEQDNLFDISTEEGSTKRKKSQKGPAKTKKLKIEKRESSKSAREKFEILSVESLCEGMRILGCVKEVNELELVISLPNGLQGFVQVTEICDAYTKKLNEQVTQEQPLKDLLHLPELFSPGMLVRCVVSSLGITDRGKKSVKLSLNPKNVNRVLSAEALKPGMLLTGTVSSLEDHGYLVDIGVDGTRAFLPLLKAQEYIRQKNKGAKLKVGQYLNCIVEKVKGNGEVVSLSVGHSEVSTAIATEEQSWTLNNLLPGLVVKAQVQKVTPFGLTLNFLTFFTGVVDFMHLDPKNAGTYFSNQAVRACILCVHPRTRVVRLSLRPIFLQPGRPLTRLSCQNLGAVLDDVPVQGFFKKAGATFRLKDGILAYARLSHLSDSKNVFNPEAFKPGNTHKCRIIDYSQMDELALLSLRTSIIEAQYLRYHDIEPGAVVKGIVLTIKSYGMLVKVGEQMRGLVPPMHLADILMKNPEKKYHIGDEVKCRVLLCDPEAKKLMMTLKKTLVESKLPVITCYADAKPGLQTHGFIIRVKDYGCIVKFYNNVQGLVPKHELSTEYIPDPERVFYIGQVVKVAVLNCEPSKERMLLSFKLSSDPEPKKEPAGHSQKKGKAINIGQLVDVKVLEKTKDGLEVAVLPHNILAFLPTSHLSDHVANGPLLHHWLQAGDILHRVLCLSQSEGHVLLCRKPALVSTVEGGQDPKNFSEIHPGMLLIGFVKSIKDYGVFIQFPSGLSGLAPKAIMSDKFVTSTSDHFVEGQTVAAKVTNVDEEKQRMLLSLRLSDCALGDLATTSLLLLSQCLEELQGVRSLMSNRDSVLIQTLAEMTPGMFLDLVVQEVLEDGSVVFSGGPVPDLVLRASRYHRAGQEVESGQKKKVVILNVDLLKLEVHVSLHQDLVNRKAKKLRKGSEHQAIVQHLEKSFAVASLIETGHLAAFSLTSHLNDTFRFDSEKLQVGQGVSLTLKTTEPGVTGLLLAVEGPAAKRTMRPTRKDSETVDEDEEVDPALTVGTIKKHTLSIGDMVTGTVKSIKPTHVVVTLEDGIIGCIHASHILDDVPEGISPTTKLKVGKTVTARVIGGRDMKTFNELEDGHTALNTHSVSPVEKIKQYQAGQTVTCFLKKYNVVKKWLEVEIAPDIRGRIPLLLTSLSFKVLKHPDKKFRVGQALRATVVGPDSSKAFLCLSLIGPHKLEEGEVAMGRVVKVTPNEGLTVSFPFGKIGTVSIFHVSDSYSETPLEDFVPQKVVR
;
A
#
# COMPACT_ATOMS: atom_id res chain seq x y z
N MET A 1 -31.83 -54.23 36.18
CA MET A 1 -32.93 -55.06 35.63
C MET A 1 -33.14 -54.62 34.19
N ALA A 2 -33.38 -55.47 33.20
CA ALA A 2 -33.20 -56.92 33.07
C ALA A 2 -33.29 -57.27 31.56
N THR A 3 -32.71 -58.41 31.15
CA THR A 3 -33.19 -59.39 30.12
C THR A 3 -34.04 -58.97 28.91
N LEU A 4 -33.96 -59.58 27.72
CA LEU A 4 -33.09 -60.54 27.00
C LEU A 4 -33.82 -60.79 25.65
N GLU A 5 -33.09 -61.02 24.54
CA GLU A 5 -33.53 -61.89 23.42
C GLU A 5 -34.86 -61.52 22.65
N GLU A 6 -35.26 -62.09 21.50
CA GLU A 6 -34.67 -63.09 20.60
C GLU A 6 -35.11 -62.92 19.12
N SER A 7 -34.45 -63.67 18.22
CA SER A 7 -35.00 -64.37 17.03
C SER A 7 -35.49 -63.65 15.74
N PHE A 8 -34.83 -64.07 14.64
CA PHE A 8 -35.21 -64.15 13.20
C PHE A 8 -36.46 -65.08 12.98
N PRO A 9 -37.00 -65.42 11.75
CA PRO A 9 -36.38 -65.45 10.39
C PRO A 9 -37.28 -65.22 9.13
N ARG A 10 -36.74 -65.57 7.95
CA ARG A 10 -37.37 -65.94 6.63
C ARG A 10 -37.73 -64.80 5.64
N GLY A 11 -37.53 -64.93 4.32
CA GLY A 11 -36.71 -65.91 3.58
C GLY A 11 -37.08 -66.20 2.10
N GLY A 12 -36.13 -66.02 1.15
CA GLY A 12 -36.20 -66.49 -0.25
C GLY A 12 -36.89 -65.53 -1.26
N THR A 13 -36.62 -65.53 -2.58
CA THR A 13 -35.67 -66.29 -3.45
C THR A 13 -35.23 -65.39 -4.63
N ARG A 14 -33.92 -65.27 -4.98
CA ARG A 14 -33.14 -66.05 -5.99
C ARG A 14 -33.73 -65.99 -7.42
N LYS A 15 -32.98 -65.69 -8.50
CA LYS A 15 -31.54 -65.85 -8.84
C LYS A 15 -30.97 -64.66 -9.68
N ILE A 16 -29.78 -64.13 -9.38
CA ILE A 16 -28.45 -64.34 -10.07
C ILE A 16 -28.45 -63.90 -11.54
N HIS A 17 -27.50 -63.10 -12.08
CA HIS A 17 -26.19 -62.59 -11.58
C HIS A 17 -26.35 -61.21 -10.85
N LYS A 18 -25.37 -60.31 -10.54
CA LYS A 18 -23.94 -60.05 -10.87
C LYS A 18 -23.62 -59.60 -12.31
N PRO A 19 -22.41 -59.06 -12.61
CA PRO A 19 -21.36 -58.42 -11.78
C PRO A 19 -21.10 -56.93 -12.18
N GLU A 20 -20.29 -56.06 -11.55
CA GLU A 20 -19.92 -55.66 -10.17
C GLU A 20 -19.62 -54.13 -10.27
N LYS A 21 -20.08 -53.22 -9.40
CA LYS A 21 -19.50 -52.78 -8.09
C LYS A 21 -18.03 -52.31 -8.13
N ALA A 22 -17.60 -51.15 -7.60
CA ALA A 22 -18.22 -50.04 -6.84
C ALA A 22 -18.90 -50.35 -5.48
N PHE A 23 -18.40 -49.75 -4.38
CA PHE A 23 -19.21 -49.00 -3.38
C PHE A 23 -18.37 -48.18 -2.37
N GLN A 24 -19.07 -47.29 -1.64
CA GLN A 24 -18.65 -46.43 -0.50
C GLN A 24 -18.43 -47.24 0.81
N GLN A 25 -17.63 -46.81 1.81
CA GLN A 25 -17.78 -45.68 2.79
C GLN A 25 -19.00 -45.85 3.74
N SER A 26 -19.00 -45.55 5.06
CA SER A 26 -17.99 -44.93 5.95
C SER A 26 -17.57 -45.88 7.12
N VAL A 27 -17.72 -45.68 8.45
CA VAL A 27 -18.27 -44.62 9.37
C VAL A 27 -17.54 -44.75 10.75
N GLU A 28 -17.14 -43.63 11.40
CA GLU A 28 -16.78 -43.48 12.86
C GLU A 28 -15.65 -44.37 13.46
N GLN A 29 -15.10 -44.17 14.68
CA GLN A 29 -15.24 -43.15 15.74
C GLN A 29 -13.88 -42.97 16.49
N ASP A 30 -13.72 -41.90 17.29
CA ASP A 30 -12.58 -41.74 18.22
C ASP A 30 -12.67 -42.69 19.45
N ASN A 31 -11.52 -43.01 20.06
CA ASN A 31 -11.41 -43.12 21.53
C ASN A 31 -9.95 -43.08 22.03
N LEU A 32 -9.79 -42.67 23.29
CA LEU A 32 -8.52 -42.35 23.97
C LEU A 32 -8.05 -43.52 24.87
N PHE A 33 -6.72 -43.69 25.03
CA PHE A 33 -5.98 -44.49 26.06
C PHE A 33 -6.56 -45.89 26.44
N ASP A 34 -5.89 -47.04 26.28
CA ASP A 34 -4.58 -47.34 26.86
C ASP A 34 -4.04 -48.77 26.51
N ILE A 35 -2.74 -48.94 26.76
CA ILE A 35 -1.92 -50.17 27.02
C ILE A 35 -2.59 -51.57 26.91
N SER A 36 -2.02 -52.46 26.08
CA SER A 36 -1.53 -53.81 26.50
C SER A 36 -0.80 -54.60 25.39
N THR A 37 -0.23 -55.75 25.77
CA THR A 37 0.88 -56.48 25.13
C THR A 37 0.50 -57.70 24.26
N GLU A 38 1.41 -58.01 23.32
CA GLU A 38 1.83 -59.37 22.92
C GLU A 38 1.01 -60.23 21.91
N GLU A 39 1.61 -61.40 21.66
CA GLU A 39 1.55 -62.38 20.56
C GLU A 39 0.18 -62.93 20.13
N GLY A 40 0.01 -63.59 18.97
CA GLY A 40 0.95 -63.84 17.86
C GLY A 40 0.75 -65.19 17.14
N SER A 41 0.95 -65.21 15.81
CA SER A 41 0.94 -66.42 14.93
C SER A 41 -0.45 -67.09 14.76
N THR A 42 -0.79 -67.95 13.78
CA THR A 42 -0.32 -68.40 12.44
C THR A 42 -1.52 -69.21 11.82
N LYS A 43 -1.54 -70.14 10.84
CA LYS A 43 -0.57 -71.07 10.19
C LYS A 43 -1.02 -71.48 8.76
N ARG A 44 -0.20 -71.16 7.73
CA ARG A 44 0.33 -72.06 6.66
C ARG A 44 -0.59 -72.90 5.72
N LYS A 45 -0.10 -73.15 4.49
CA LYS A 45 0.08 -74.48 3.81
C LYS A 45 0.71 -74.28 2.41
N LYS A 46 1.41 -75.26 1.78
CA LYS A 46 2.01 -76.52 2.29
C LYS A 46 3.42 -76.74 1.65
N SER A 47 3.89 -77.99 1.51
CA SER A 47 5.35 -78.27 1.54
C SER A 47 5.83 -79.67 1.11
N GLN A 48 6.98 -79.76 0.42
CA GLN A 48 7.80 -80.99 0.23
C GLN A 48 9.29 -80.66 0.49
N LYS A 49 10.03 -81.36 1.37
CA LYS A 49 10.52 -82.78 1.40
C LYS A 49 11.69 -83.01 0.41
N GLY A 50 12.79 -83.70 0.76
CA GLY A 50 13.07 -84.60 1.90
C GLY A 50 14.59 -84.76 2.28
N PRO A 51 15.01 -85.86 2.96
CA PRO A 51 15.62 -85.70 4.31
C PRO A 51 16.83 -86.60 4.73
N ALA A 52 17.28 -86.44 5.99
CA ALA A 52 17.99 -87.41 6.88
C ALA A 52 19.54 -87.60 6.71
N LYS A 53 20.37 -87.96 7.74
CA LYS A 53 20.20 -88.19 9.21
C LYS A 53 21.56 -88.13 10.00
N THR A 54 21.52 -87.70 11.28
CA THR A 54 22.30 -88.09 12.52
C THR A 54 23.55 -89.02 12.47
N LYS A 55 24.56 -89.03 13.38
CA LYS A 55 24.89 -88.41 14.72
C LYS A 55 26.33 -88.81 15.18
N LYS A 56 27.10 -87.98 15.92
CA LYS A 56 27.96 -88.38 17.11
C LYS A 56 28.69 -87.21 17.83
N LEU A 57 29.16 -87.51 19.06
CA LEU A 57 29.79 -86.69 20.14
C LEU A 57 31.18 -86.07 19.75
N LYS A 58 31.78 -85.05 20.41
CA LYS A 58 32.16 -84.93 21.86
C LYS A 58 32.61 -83.49 22.31
N ILE A 59 32.41 -83.21 23.60
CA ILE A 59 33.04 -82.26 24.58
C ILE A 59 34.17 -81.30 24.14
N GLU A 60 34.09 -79.99 24.52
CA GLU A 60 35.18 -79.27 25.27
C GLU A 60 34.71 -77.96 25.98
N LYS A 61 35.64 -77.18 26.58
CA LYS A 61 35.42 -76.18 27.66
C LYS A 61 35.87 -74.75 27.23
N ARG A 62 35.12 -73.71 27.66
CA ARG A 62 35.45 -72.25 27.69
C ARG A 62 36.27 -71.66 26.52
N GLU A 63 35.68 -70.73 25.77
CA GLU A 63 36.43 -69.60 25.18
C GLU A 63 35.57 -68.32 25.08
N SER A 64 36.20 -67.18 24.81
CA SER A 64 35.65 -65.84 25.01
C SER A 64 35.23 -65.09 23.73
N SER A 65 34.37 -64.09 23.90
CA SER A 65 34.23 -62.86 23.08
C SER A 65 34.35 -62.97 21.54
N LYS A 66 33.23 -62.81 20.82
CA LYS A 66 33.24 -62.40 19.40
C LYS A 66 32.45 -61.10 19.21
N SER A 67 33.10 -60.12 18.59
CA SER A 67 32.68 -58.72 18.47
C SER A 67 31.50 -58.51 17.51
N ALA A 68 30.62 -57.57 17.84
CA ALA A 68 29.58 -57.10 16.92
C ALA A 68 30.22 -56.46 15.66
N ARG A 69 29.72 -56.82 14.48
CA ARG A 69 30.12 -56.19 13.20
C ARG A 69 29.35 -54.89 13.01
N GLU A 70 29.98 -53.78 13.38
CA GLU A 70 29.47 -52.44 13.08
C GLU A 70 29.26 -52.23 11.58
N LYS A 71 28.16 -51.58 11.21
CA LYS A 71 27.81 -51.26 9.83
C LYS A 71 27.90 -49.75 9.62
N PHE A 72 28.75 -49.31 8.70
CA PHE A 72 28.74 -47.93 8.23
C PHE A 72 27.41 -47.67 7.52
N GLU A 73 26.68 -46.64 7.95
CA GLU A 73 25.40 -46.24 7.35
C GLU A 73 25.38 -44.72 7.12
N ILE A 74 25.20 -44.36 5.86
CA ILE A 74 25.15 -42.98 5.35
C ILE A 74 23.89 -42.31 5.91
N LEU A 75 23.99 -41.05 6.36
CA LEU A 75 22.85 -40.33 6.93
C LEU A 75 21.72 -40.21 5.88
N SER A 76 20.54 -40.73 6.23
CA SER A 76 19.34 -40.72 5.40
C SER A 76 18.17 -40.09 6.18
N VAL A 77 17.10 -39.70 5.48
CA VAL A 77 15.86 -39.16 6.10
C VAL A 77 15.24 -40.15 7.10
N GLU A 78 15.53 -41.44 6.97
CA GLU A 78 14.99 -42.50 7.84
C GLU A 78 15.83 -42.72 9.10
N SER A 79 17.06 -42.19 9.11
CA SER A 79 17.95 -42.14 10.28
C SER A 79 17.89 -40.81 11.05
N LEU A 80 16.99 -39.90 10.64
CA LEU A 80 16.67 -38.70 11.41
C LEU A 80 15.64 -39.04 12.49
N CYS A 81 15.73 -38.39 13.63
CA CYS A 81 14.74 -38.46 14.69
C CYS A 81 14.59 -37.10 15.38
N GLU A 82 13.45 -36.88 16.04
CA GLU A 82 13.21 -35.67 16.83
C GLU A 82 14.25 -35.51 17.95
N GLY A 83 14.64 -34.25 18.21
CA GLY A 83 15.73 -33.93 19.14
C GLY A 83 17.14 -34.19 18.58
N MET A 84 17.28 -34.67 17.34
CA MET A 84 18.59 -34.80 16.70
C MET A 84 19.16 -33.44 16.33
N ARG A 85 20.39 -33.16 16.79
CA ARG A 85 21.10 -31.89 16.56
C ARG A 85 22.08 -32.02 15.40
N ILE A 86 21.98 -31.11 14.43
CA ILE A 86 22.65 -31.17 13.13
C ILE A 86 23.14 -29.77 12.74
N LEU A 87 24.36 -29.68 12.20
CA LEU A 87 24.87 -28.47 11.54
C LEU A 87 24.28 -28.39 10.13
N GLY A 88 23.62 -27.29 9.80
CA GLY A 88 23.09 -27.02 8.47
C GLY A 88 23.67 -25.74 7.86
N CYS A 89 23.47 -25.59 6.55
CA CYS A 89 23.75 -24.36 5.82
C CYS A 89 22.42 -23.75 5.32
N VAL A 90 22.20 -22.46 5.54
CA VAL A 90 21.11 -21.72 4.91
C VAL A 90 21.31 -21.78 3.39
N LYS A 91 20.35 -22.38 2.66
CA LYS A 91 20.39 -22.53 1.21
C LYS A 91 19.55 -21.45 0.52
N GLU A 92 18.30 -21.30 0.97
CA GLU A 92 17.33 -20.33 0.45
C GLU A 92 16.61 -19.67 1.63
N VAL A 93 16.24 -18.40 1.46
CA VAL A 93 15.62 -17.56 2.49
C VAL A 93 14.33 -17.00 1.89
N ASN A 94 13.20 -17.57 2.29
CA ASN A 94 11.87 -17.10 1.89
C ASN A 94 11.34 -16.13 2.98
N GLU A 95 10.24 -15.41 2.74
CA GLU A 95 9.73 -14.39 3.67
C GLU A 95 9.31 -14.93 5.04
N LEU A 96 8.87 -16.20 5.12
CA LEU A 96 8.30 -16.85 6.31
C LEU A 96 8.98 -18.17 6.69
N GLU A 97 9.99 -18.62 5.92
CA GLU A 97 10.70 -19.88 6.14
C GLU A 97 12.14 -19.86 5.61
N LEU A 98 13.02 -20.64 6.23
CA LEU A 98 14.38 -20.90 5.78
C LEU A 98 14.49 -22.32 5.25
N VAL A 99 15.08 -22.49 4.06
CA VAL A 99 15.45 -23.80 3.52
C VAL A 99 16.90 -24.07 3.91
N ILE A 100 17.11 -25.08 4.74
CA ILE A 100 18.42 -25.49 5.25
C ILE A 100 18.90 -26.73 4.50
N SER A 101 20.08 -26.62 3.88
CA SER A 101 20.84 -27.79 3.41
C SER A 101 21.47 -28.48 4.61
N LEU A 102 21.17 -29.77 4.77
CA LEU A 102 21.74 -30.64 5.79
C LEU A 102 22.80 -31.57 5.14
N PRO A 103 23.68 -32.21 5.94
CA PRO A 103 24.67 -33.17 5.44
C PRO A 103 24.07 -34.27 4.55
N ASN A 104 24.91 -34.81 3.66
CA ASN A 104 24.57 -35.89 2.72
C ASN A 104 23.42 -35.49 1.75
N GLY A 105 23.37 -34.21 1.36
CA GLY A 105 22.37 -33.62 0.46
C GLY A 105 20.94 -33.57 1.02
N LEU A 106 20.75 -33.82 2.31
CA LEU A 106 19.44 -33.74 2.96
C LEU A 106 18.97 -32.27 3.06
N GLN A 107 17.67 -32.06 3.25
CA GLN A 107 17.08 -30.72 3.34
C GLN A 107 16.04 -30.69 4.47
N GLY A 108 15.94 -29.54 5.14
CA GLY A 108 14.91 -29.28 6.14
C GLY A 108 14.47 -27.83 6.16
N PHE A 109 13.35 -27.55 6.81
CA PHE A 109 12.65 -26.28 6.76
C PHE A 109 12.48 -25.72 8.17
N VAL A 110 12.86 -24.46 8.37
CA VAL A 110 12.66 -23.70 9.63
C VAL A 110 11.57 -22.67 9.36
N GLN A 111 10.50 -22.67 10.15
CA GLN A 111 9.46 -21.63 10.07
C GLN A 111 9.92 -20.37 10.81
N VAL A 112 9.43 -19.18 10.44
CA VAL A 112 9.83 -17.91 11.07
C VAL A 112 9.66 -17.88 12.61
N THR A 113 8.68 -18.62 13.14
CA THR A 113 8.42 -18.81 14.58
C THR A 113 9.45 -19.68 15.30
N GLU A 114 10.25 -20.46 14.57
CA GLU A 114 11.23 -21.41 15.09
C GLU A 114 12.66 -20.83 15.12
N ILE A 115 12.78 -19.51 15.05
CA ILE A 115 14.06 -18.78 14.96
C ILE A 115 14.49 -18.24 16.32
N CYS A 116 13.62 -17.49 17.02
CA CYS A 116 13.76 -17.15 18.43
C CYS A 116 12.47 -16.55 19.01
N ASP A 117 12.31 -16.62 20.33
CA ASP A 117 11.14 -16.10 21.04
C ASP A 117 10.98 -14.58 20.88
N ALA A 118 12.07 -13.81 20.94
CA ALA A 118 12.04 -12.35 20.89
C ALA A 118 11.51 -11.82 19.55
N TYR A 119 11.90 -12.44 18.43
CA TYR A 119 11.39 -12.11 17.10
C TYR A 119 9.94 -12.57 16.95
N THR A 120 9.63 -13.80 17.40
CA THR A 120 8.27 -14.37 17.33
C THR A 120 7.25 -13.57 18.14
N LYS A 121 7.65 -13.07 19.32
CA LYS A 121 6.84 -12.17 20.14
C LYS A 121 6.53 -10.86 19.41
N LYS A 122 7.55 -10.18 18.85
CA LYS A 122 7.35 -8.96 18.04
C LYS A 122 6.45 -9.20 16.81
N LEU A 123 6.59 -10.35 16.16
CA LEU A 123 5.77 -10.74 15.01
C LEU A 123 4.30 -10.88 15.42
N ASN A 124 4.02 -11.60 16.51
CA ASN A 124 2.67 -11.76 17.04
C ASN A 124 2.09 -10.42 17.54
N GLU A 125 2.89 -9.57 18.17
CA GLU A 125 2.48 -8.24 18.63
C GLU A 125 2.07 -7.33 17.45
N GLN A 126 2.83 -7.30 16.35
CA GLN A 126 2.48 -6.50 15.17
C GLN A 126 1.28 -7.06 14.40
N VAL A 127 1.18 -8.39 14.26
CA VAL A 127 0.01 -9.05 13.66
C VAL A 127 -1.26 -8.76 14.46
N THR A 128 -1.17 -8.72 15.79
CA THR A 128 -2.30 -8.37 16.69
C THR A 128 -2.69 -6.88 16.60
N GLN A 129 -1.80 -6.01 16.15
CA GLN A 129 -2.02 -4.55 16.09
C GLN A 129 -2.44 -4.04 14.69
N GLU A 130 -2.53 -4.90 13.67
CA GLU A 130 -2.82 -4.57 12.26
C GLU A 130 -1.94 -3.45 11.67
N GLN A 131 -0.72 -3.27 12.18
CA GLN A 131 0.22 -2.26 11.69
C GLN A 131 0.97 -2.76 10.43
N PRO A 132 1.35 -1.87 9.49
CA PRO A 132 2.22 -2.24 8.39
C PRO A 132 3.61 -2.64 8.90
N LEU A 133 4.16 -3.73 8.36
CA LEU A 133 5.47 -4.30 8.68
C LEU A 133 6.64 -3.35 8.30
N LYS A 134 6.84 -2.28 9.08
CA LYS A 134 7.95 -1.32 8.89
C LYS A 134 9.09 -1.51 9.88
N ASP A 135 8.78 -1.91 11.11
CA ASP A 135 9.76 -1.99 12.21
C ASP A 135 10.24 -3.43 12.49
N LEU A 136 9.83 -4.39 11.66
CA LEU A 136 10.14 -5.81 11.81
C LEU A 136 10.82 -6.33 10.55
N LEU A 137 11.95 -6.99 10.77
CA LEU A 137 12.96 -7.26 9.75
C LEU A 137 12.60 -8.48 8.92
N HIS A 138 12.63 -8.37 7.61
CA HIS A 138 12.41 -9.51 6.72
C HIS A 138 13.54 -10.54 6.89
N LEU A 139 13.22 -11.83 6.73
CA LEU A 139 14.19 -12.92 6.89
C LEU A 139 15.52 -12.75 6.12
N PRO A 140 15.53 -12.23 4.87
CA PRO A 140 16.76 -11.92 4.13
C PRO A 140 17.71 -10.89 4.77
N GLU A 141 17.28 -10.09 5.76
CA GLU A 141 18.17 -9.21 6.53
C GLU A 141 18.88 -9.94 7.68
N LEU A 142 18.26 -10.99 8.22
CA LEU A 142 18.78 -11.76 9.37
C LEU A 142 19.65 -12.93 8.93
N PHE A 143 19.34 -13.54 7.78
CA PHE A 143 20.02 -14.72 7.24
C PHE A 143 20.37 -14.55 5.77
N SER A 144 21.59 -14.93 5.40
CA SER A 144 22.05 -14.99 4.00
C SER A 144 22.42 -16.43 3.60
N PRO A 145 22.14 -16.86 2.35
CA PRO A 145 22.64 -18.13 1.83
C PRO A 145 24.14 -18.34 2.05
N GLY A 146 24.54 -19.53 2.47
CA GLY A 146 25.90 -19.85 2.89
C GLY A 146 26.17 -19.70 4.40
N MET A 147 25.23 -19.16 5.20
CA MET A 147 25.38 -19.13 6.66
C MET A 147 25.26 -20.52 7.28
N LEU A 148 26.26 -20.91 8.08
CA LEU A 148 26.20 -22.12 8.91
C LEU A 148 25.36 -21.85 10.17
N VAL A 149 24.40 -22.74 10.42
CA VAL A 149 23.41 -22.64 11.49
C VAL A 149 23.27 -23.98 12.23
N ARG A 150 23.16 -23.93 13.56
CA ARG A 150 22.88 -25.13 14.37
C ARG A 150 21.37 -25.37 14.40
N CYS A 151 20.97 -26.56 13.97
CA CYS A 151 19.56 -26.96 13.90
C CYS A 151 19.28 -28.11 14.87
N VAL A 152 18.06 -28.17 15.38
CA VAL A 152 17.48 -29.41 15.95
C VAL A 152 16.27 -29.85 15.13
N VAL A 153 16.10 -31.15 14.92
CA VAL A 153 14.92 -31.72 14.26
C VAL A 153 13.73 -31.61 15.21
N SER A 154 12.74 -30.79 14.85
CA SER A 154 11.54 -30.53 15.66
C SER A 154 10.37 -31.46 15.30
N SER A 155 10.25 -31.90 14.05
CA SER A 155 9.33 -32.98 13.66
C SER A 155 9.64 -33.53 12.26
N LEU A 156 9.13 -34.73 11.97
CA LEU A 156 9.24 -35.40 10.67
C LEU A 156 7.84 -35.56 10.06
N GLY A 157 7.46 -34.62 9.20
CA GLY A 157 6.16 -34.65 8.50
C GLY A 157 6.20 -35.44 7.19
N ILE A 158 5.02 -35.72 6.63
CA ILE A 158 4.86 -36.20 5.26
C ILE A 158 4.17 -35.08 4.45
N THR A 159 4.78 -34.66 3.35
CA THR A 159 4.19 -33.69 2.41
C THR A 159 3.07 -34.32 1.58
N ASP A 160 2.18 -33.50 1.02
CA ASP A 160 1.10 -33.89 0.10
C ASP A 160 1.57 -34.67 -1.15
N ARG A 161 2.87 -34.74 -1.42
CA ARG A 161 3.49 -35.59 -2.47
C ARG A 161 4.05 -36.92 -1.93
N GLY A 162 3.70 -37.33 -0.71
CA GLY A 162 4.19 -38.55 -0.06
C GLY A 162 5.68 -38.53 0.33
N LYS A 163 6.38 -37.40 0.17
CA LYS A 163 7.79 -37.26 0.56
C LYS A 163 7.89 -36.85 2.03
N LYS A 164 8.71 -37.57 2.80
CA LYS A 164 9.12 -37.18 4.17
C LYS A 164 9.79 -35.80 4.13
N SER A 165 9.39 -34.90 5.01
CA SER A 165 9.92 -33.54 5.18
C SER A 165 10.42 -33.34 6.61
N VAL A 166 11.56 -32.68 6.76
CA VAL A 166 12.19 -32.43 8.06
C VAL A 166 11.86 -31.00 8.48
N LYS A 167 11.12 -30.83 9.58
CA LYS A 167 11.03 -29.53 10.25
C LYS A 167 12.22 -29.37 11.20
N LEU A 168 12.77 -28.17 11.23
CA LEU A 168 13.93 -27.79 12.00
C LEU A 168 13.62 -26.58 12.87
N SER A 169 14.28 -26.49 14.03
CA SER A 169 14.31 -25.30 14.87
C SER A 169 15.73 -24.75 14.94
N LEU A 170 15.86 -23.42 14.86
CA LEU A 170 17.07 -22.65 15.13
C LEU A 170 17.03 -21.96 16.51
N ASN A 171 15.86 -21.94 17.15
CA ASN A 171 15.65 -21.32 18.46
C ASN A 171 16.70 -21.80 19.46
N PRO A 172 17.52 -20.90 20.04
CA PRO A 172 18.56 -21.28 21.00
C PRO A 172 18.05 -22.18 22.12
N LYS A 173 16.82 -21.96 22.61
CA LYS A 173 16.19 -22.79 23.66
C LYS A 173 15.98 -24.25 23.25
N ASN A 174 15.73 -24.50 21.96
CA ASN A 174 15.55 -25.85 21.42
C ASN A 174 16.92 -26.49 21.06
N VAL A 175 17.87 -25.70 20.57
CA VAL A 175 19.20 -26.16 20.13
C VAL A 175 20.14 -26.45 21.32
N ASN A 176 20.15 -25.57 22.32
CA ASN A 176 21.06 -25.61 23.47
C ASN A 176 20.42 -26.19 24.74
N ARG A 177 19.14 -26.62 24.71
CA ARG A 177 18.30 -27.17 25.81
C ARG A 177 18.98 -28.11 26.81
N VAL A 178 20.06 -28.76 26.39
CA VAL A 178 20.78 -29.81 27.13
C VAL A 178 21.91 -29.24 28.00
N LEU A 179 22.24 -27.96 27.86
CA LEU A 179 23.16 -27.23 28.73
C LEU A 179 22.40 -26.64 29.92
N SER A 180 22.89 -26.90 31.14
CA SER A 180 22.53 -26.14 32.34
C SER A 180 23.50 -24.97 32.55
N ALA A 181 23.14 -24.00 33.39
CA ALA A 181 23.99 -22.87 33.75
C ALA A 181 25.38 -23.33 34.28
N GLU A 182 25.40 -24.36 35.14
CA GLU A 182 26.62 -24.94 35.74
C GLU A 182 27.58 -25.57 34.71
N ALA A 183 27.02 -26.06 33.60
CA ALA A 183 27.78 -26.67 32.50
C ALA A 183 28.49 -25.65 31.62
N LEU A 184 28.25 -24.34 31.81
CA LEU A 184 28.89 -23.27 31.04
C LEU A 184 30.32 -23.02 31.56
N LYS A 185 31.30 -23.14 30.65
CA LYS A 185 32.73 -22.91 30.89
C LYS A 185 33.29 -21.90 29.88
N PRO A 186 34.32 -21.11 30.24
CA PRO A 186 35.05 -20.29 29.29
C PRO A 186 35.57 -21.09 28.08
N GLY A 187 35.61 -20.44 26.91
CA GLY A 187 36.03 -21.05 25.64
C GLY A 187 34.96 -21.87 24.93
N MET A 188 33.80 -22.15 25.54
CA MET A 188 32.70 -22.84 24.86
C MET A 188 32.13 -21.99 23.71
N LEU A 189 32.06 -22.57 22.51
CA LEU A 189 31.41 -21.97 21.34
C LEU A 189 29.91 -22.30 21.30
N LEU A 190 29.09 -21.31 21.61
CA LEU A 190 27.62 -21.38 21.64
C LEU A 190 27.00 -20.63 20.45
N THR A 191 25.69 -20.77 20.30
CA THR A 191 24.87 -20.05 19.31
C THR A 191 23.72 -19.38 20.02
N GLY A 192 23.46 -18.11 19.69
CA GLY A 192 22.41 -17.33 20.33
C GLY A 192 21.84 -16.26 19.40
N THR A 193 20.76 -15.62 19.83
CA THR A 193 20.08 -14.56 19.08
C THR A 193 19.96 -13.30 19.92
N VAL A 194 20.23 -12.13 19.33
CA VAL A 194 20.08 -10.83 20.03
C VAL A 194 18.62 -10.65 20.46
N SER A 195 18.39 -10.46 21.75
CA SER A 195 17.05 -10.34 22.36
C SER A 195 16.68 -8.89 22.67
N SER A 196 17.61 -8.10 23.21
CA SER A 196 17.46 -6.66 23.44
C SER A 196 18.72 -5.87 23.08
N LEU A 197 18.57 -4.55 23.02
CA LEU A 197 19.63 -3.58 22.72
C LEU A 197 19.84 -2.74 23.99
N GLU A 198 21.06 -2.69 24.51
CA GLU A 198 21.40 -2.00 25.76
C GLU A 198 22.44 -0.90 25.49
N ASP A 199 22.56 0.11 26.35
CA ASP A 199 23.45 1.26 26.10
C ASP A 199 24.95 0.90 26.02
N HIS A 200 25.35 -0.20 26.66
CA HIS A 200 26.73 -0.66 26.72
C HIS A 200 26.99 -1.99 25.96
N GLY A 201 25.99 -2.54 25.28
CA GLY A 201 26.11 -3.82 24.60
C GLY A 201 24.78 -4.42 24.14
N TYR A 202 24.72 -5.75 24.12
CA TYR A 202 23.57 -6.50 23.62
C TYR A 202 23.25 -7.64 24.57
N LEU A 203 21.96 -7.83 24.90
CA LEU A 203 21.51 -9.07 25.51
C LEU A 203 21.35 -10.14 24.42
N VAL A 204 21.83 -11.34 24.68
CA VAL A 204 21.78 -12.47 23.74
C VAL A 204 21.09 -13.64 24.41
N ASP A 205 19.99 -14.10 23.82
CA ASP A 205 19.38 -15.36 24.22
C ASP A 205 20.25 -16.52 23.70
N ILE A 206 20.90 -17.23 24.63
CA ILE A 206 21.67 -18.45 24.36
C ILE A 206 20.89 -19.73 24.67
N GLY A 207 19.61 -19.63 25.05
CA GLY A 207 18.74 -20.79 25.27
C GLY A 207 19.11 -21.68 26.45
N VAL A 208 19.72 -21.10 27.50
CA VAL A 208 20.03 -21.78 28.76
C VAL A 208 19.21 -21.13 29.87
N ASP A 209 18.32 -21.89 30.49
CA ASP A 209 17.43 -21.38 31.52
C ASP A 209 18.21 -20.83 32.72
N GLY A 210 17.75 -19.70 33.27
CA GLY A 210 18.41 -18.96 34.35
C GLY A 210 19.64 -18.12 33.93
N THR A 211 20.21 -18.32 32.74
CA THR A 211 21.43 -17.61 32.30
C THR A 211 21.12 -16.28 31.60
N ARG A 212 21.72 -15.18 32.07
CA ARG A 212 21.75 -13.89 31.37
C ARG A 212 23.08 -13.73 30.63
N ALA A 213 23.07 -13.87 29.31
CA ALA A 213 24.26 -13.69 28.50
C ALA A 213 24.31 -12.28 27.86
N PHE A 214 25.44 -11.60 28.04
CA PHE A 214 25.67 -10.23 27.62
C PHE A 214 26.88 -10.14 26.69
N LEU A 215 26.75 -9.41 25.59
CA LEU A 215 27.79 -9.14 24.61
C LEU A 215 28.21 -7.66 24.69
N PRO A 216 29.41 -7.34 25.23
CA PRO A 216 29.89 -5.96 25.33
C PRO A 216 30.09 -5.31 23.96
N LEU A 217 29.75 -4.01 23.84
CA LEU A 217 29.82 -3.29 22.56
C LEU A 217 31.21 -3.37 21.88
N LEU A 218 32.30 -3.29 22.66
CA LEU A 218 33.68 -3.40 22.14
C LEU A 218 33.95 -4.73 21.42
N LYS A 219 33.41 -5.85 21.95
CA LYS A 219 33.53 -7.19 21.32
C LYS A 219 32.59 -7.36 20.12
N ALA A 220 31.54 -6.53 20.00
CA ALA A 220 30.62 -6.53 18.88
C ALA A 220 31.09 -5.64 17.71
N GLN A 221 31.89 -4.60 17.95
CA GLN A 221 32.31 -3.61 16.94
C GLN A 221 33.02 -4.24 15.72
N GLU A 222 33.91 -5.23 15.92
CA GLU A 222 34.61 -5.89 14.82
C GLU A 222 33.61 -6.60 13.87
N TYR A 223 32.68 -7.37 14.46
CA TYR A 223 31.62 -8.06 13.73
C TYR A 223 30.69 -7.06 13.02
N ILE A 224 30.27 -6.00 13.71
CA ILE A 224 29.42 -4.93 13.14
C ILE A 224 30.08 -4.31 11.89
N ARG A 225 31.39 -4.04 11.95
CA ARG A 225 32.14 -3.48 10.80
C ARG A 225 32.25 -4.47 9.64
N GLN A 226 32.54 -5.74 9.91
CA GLN A 226 32.78 -6.75 8.88
C GLN A 226 31.50 -7.34 8.26
N LYS A 227 30.51 -7.70 9.09
CA LYS A 227 29.28 -8.40 8.68
C LYS A 227 28.10 -7.45 8.40
N ASN A 228 27.84 -6.51 9.31
CA ASN A 228 26.69 -5.59 9.22
C ASN A 228 26.99 -4.27 8.49
N LYS A 229 28.16 -4.14 7.84
CA LYS A 229 28.60 -2.92 7.13
C LYS A 229 28.54 -1.64 8.00
N GLY A 230 28.74 -1.78 9.31
CA GLY A 230 28.67 -0.69 10.29
C GLY A 230 27.31 -0.51 10.99
N ALA A 231 26.24 -1.19 10.56
CA ALA A 231 24.95 -1.12 11.25
C ALA A 231 24.96 -1.90 12.59
N LYS A 232 24.41 -1.30 13.66
CA LYS A 232 24.22 -1.97 14.96
C LYS A 232 23.52 -3.34 14.78
N LEU A 233 23.86 -4.32 15.62
CA LEU A 233 23.14 -5.60 15.65
C LEU A 233 21.66 -5.35 15.94
N LYS A 234 20.77 -6.12 15.30
CA LYS A 234 19.31 -5.99 15.43
C LYS A 234 18.71 -7.17 16.21
N VAL A 235 17.54 -6.99 16.81
CA VAL A 235 16.83 -8.09 17.52
C VAL A 235 16.50 -9.22 16.54
N GLY A 236 16.77 -10.47 16.95
CA GLY A 236 16.64 -11.67 16.11
C GLY A 236 17.90 -12.02 15.29
N GLN A 237 18.96 -11.21 15.31
CA GLN A 237 20.21 -11.53 14.60
C GLN A 237 20.85 -12.80 15.19
N TYR A 238 21.11 -13.80 14.33
CA TYR A 238 21.78 -15.05 14.68
C TYR A 238 23.30 -14.86 14.82
N LEU A 239 23.86 -15.27 15.96
CA LEU A 239 25.27 -15.12 16.31
C LEU A 239 25.90 -16.46 16.70
N ASN A 240 27.16 -16.66 16.32
CA ASN A 240 28.05 -17.66 16.91
C ASN A 240 28.90 -16.94 17.96
N CYS A 241 28.82 -17.36 19.22
CA CYS A 241 29.40 -16.63 20.37
C CYS A 241 30.33 -17.54 21.17
N ILE A 242 31.45 -17.00 21.64
CA ILE A 242 32.29 -17.68 22.65
C ILE A 242 31.92 -17.17 24.03
N VAL A 243 31.81 -18.10 24.98
CA VAL A 243 31.76 -17.80 26.42
C VAL A 243 33.15 -17.32 26.86
N GLU A 244 33.28 -16.02 27.14
CA GLU A 244 34.55 -15.42 27.58
C GLU A 244 34.73 -15.58 29.10
N LYS A 245 33.68 -15.26 29.87
CA LYS A 245 33.68 -15.31 31.34
C LYS A 245 32.31 -15.77 31.85
N VAL A 246 32.30 -16.54 32.94
CA VAL A 246 31.10 -17.01 33.64
C VAL A 246 31.15 -16.51 35.07
N LYS A 247 30.03 -16.02 35.60
CA LYS A 247 29.84 -15.56 36.99
C LYS A 247 28.60 -16.22 37.60
N GLY A 248 28.54 -16.30 38.94
CA GLY A 248 27.37 -16.80 39.67
C GLY A 248 26.94 -18.20 39.24
N ASN A 249 27.87 -19.16 39.18
CA ASN A 249 27.64 -20.55 38.73
C ASN A 249 26.95 -20.71 37.35
N GLY A 250 26.91 -19.65 36.52
CA GLY A 250 26.25 -19.62 35.22
C GLY A 250 25.18 -18.55 35.07
N GLU A 251 24.72 -17.90 36.14
CA GLU A 251 23.70 -16.83 36.11
C GLU A 251 24.04 -15.69 35.14
N VAL A 252 25.31 -15.29 35.04
CA VAL A 252 25.76 -14.18 34.18
C VAL A 252 26.97 -14.58 33.35
N VAL A 253 26.85 -14.43 32.03
CA VAL A 253 27.86 -14.84 31.05
C VAL A 253 28.28 -13.66 30.15
N SER A 254 29.59 -13.42 30.07
CA SER A 254 30.19 -12.50 29.08
C SER A 254 30.44 -13.24 27.78
N LEU A 255 29.93 -12.72 26.67
CA LEU A 255 30.09 -13.28 25.33
C LEU A 255 31.05 -12.46 24.47
N SER A 256 31.66 -13.12 23.49
CA SER A 256 32.40 -12.50 22.39
C SER A 256 31.96 -13.05 21.04
N VAL A 257 32.03 -12.23 19.99
CA VAL A 257 31.74 -12.59 18.59
C VAL A 257 32.89 -12.22 17.62
N GLY A 258 34.07 -11.92 18.16
CA GLY A 258 35.25 -11.54 17.37
C GLY A 258 35.69 -12.64 16.40
N HIS A 259 36.04 -12.29 15.15
CA HIS A 259 36.24 -13.29 14.10
C HIS A 259 37.45 -14.18 14.36
N SER A 260 38.53 -13.61 14.90
CA SER A 260 39.74 -14.35 15.29
C SER A 260 39.44 -15.39 16.38
N GLU A 261 38.70 -15.01 17.42
CA GLU A 261 38.33 -15.90 18.53
C GLU A 261 37.42 -17.04 18.02
N VAL A 262 36.35 -16.70 17.30
CA VAL A 262 35.36 -17.69 16.79
C VAL A 262 35.98 -18.69 15.79
N SER A 263 36.87 -18.23 14.90
CA SER A 263 37.50 -19.09 13.88
C SER A 263 38.63 -19.99 14.42
N THR A 264 39.19 -19.66 15.59
CA THR A 264 40.22 -20.46 16.26
C THR A 264 39.68 -21.41 17.34
N ALA A 265 38.39 -21.30 17.69
CA ALA A 265 37.73 -22.15 18.69
C ALA A 265 37.89 -23.65 18.41
N ILE A 266 38.42 -24.37 19.40
CA ILE A 266 38.55 -25.83 19.43
C ILE A 266 38.01 -26.31 20.78
N ALA A 267 37.23 -27.38 20.77
CA ALA A 267 36.76 -28.06 21.97
C ALA A 267 37.93 -28.79 22.66
N THR A 268 38.18 -28.47 23.94
CA THR A 268 39.23 -29.06 24.79
C THR A 268 38.63 -29.87 25.93
N GLU A 269 39.44 -30.72 26.58
CA GLU A 269 39.00 -31.58 27.69
C GLU A 269 38.66 -30.77 28.96
N GLU A 270 39.29 -29.60 29.13
CA GLU A 270 39.04 -28.59 30.19
C GLU A 270 37.56 -28.17 30.28
N GLN A 271 36.84 -28.23 29.16
CA GLN A 271 35.44 -27.81 29.02
C GLN A 271 34.44 -28.92 29.43
N SER A 272 34.92 -30.09 29.85
CA SER A 272 34.10 -31.18 30.42
C SER A 272 32.93 -31.64 29.53
N TRP A 273 33.18 -31.76 28.22
CA TRP A 273 32.16 -32.16 27.24
C TRP A 273 31.58 -33.54 27.51
N THR A 274 30.27 -33.61 27.77
CA THR A 274 29.49 -34.86 27.69
C THR A 274 28.95 -35.05 26.27
N LEU A 275 28.64 -36.29 25.88
CA LEU A 275 28.00 -36.58 24.59
C LEU A 275 26.65 -35.87 24.40
N ASN A 276 25.99 -35.51 25.50
CA ASN A 276 24.77 -34.72 25.52
C ASN A 276 25.03 -33.22 25.27
N ASN A 277 26.22 -32.73 25.64
CA ASN A 277 26.60 -31.31 25.52
C ASN A 277 27.41 -31.02 24.23
N LEU A 278 27.88 -32.05 23.51
CA LEU A 278 28.50 -31.88 22.20
C LEU A 278 27.51 -31.25 21.19
N LEU A 279 27.78 -30.01 20.77
CA LEU A 279 26.98 -29.29 19.78
C LEU A 279 27.60 -29.40 18.37
N PRO A 280 26.79 -29.42 17.29
CA PRO A 280 27.30 -29.36 15.92
C PRO A 280 28.08 -28.07 15.64
N GLY A 281 29.04 -28.09 14.72
CA GLY A 281 29.91 -26.95 14.42
C GLY A 281 31.03 -26.69 15.44
N LEU A 282 31.17 -27.52 16.48
CA LEU A 282 32.38 -27.56 17.30
C LEU A 282 33.51 -28.27 16.52
N VAL A 283 34.73 -27.75 16.60
CA VAL A 283 35.93 -28.39 16.03
C VAL A 283 36.70 -29.08 17.15
N VAL A 284 37.08 -30.34 16.94
CA VAL A 284 37.85 -31.18 17.88
C VAL A 284 39.21 -31.55 17.27
N LYS A 285 40.20 -31.79 18.13
CA LYS A 285 41.40 -32.56 17.78
C LYS A 285 41.02 -34.05 17.87
N ALA A 286 41.36 -34.82 16.85
CA ALA A 286 41.01 -36.24 16.74
C ALA A 286 42.17 -37.07 16.17
N GLN A 287 42.14 -38.38 16.39
CA GLN A 287 43.09 -39.34 15.84
C GLN A 287 42.36 -40.39 14.99
N VAL A 288 42.91 -40.74 13.83
CA VAL A 288 42.34 -41.78 12.96
C VAL A 288 42.49 -43.16 13.61
N GLN A 289 41.40 -43.73 14.13
CA GLN A 289 41.40 -45.08 14.71
C GLN A 289 41.33 -46.16 13.63
N LYS A 290 40.58 -45.91 12.54
CA LYS A 290 40.35 -46.89 11.48
C LYS A 290 40.04 -46.24 10.14
N VAL A 291 40.73 -46.70 9.10
CA VAL A 291 40.45 -46.37 7.70
C VAL A 291 39.54 -47.43 7.11
N THR A 292 38.49 -47.04 6.38
CA THR A 292 37.62 -47.97 5.63
C THR A 292 37.30 -47.41 4.24
N PRO A 293 36.89 -48.26 3.26
CA PRO A 293 36.49 -47.80 1.93
C PRO A 293 35.27 -46.87 1.90
N PHE A 294 34.57 -46.70 3.02
CA PHE A 294 33.34 -45.91 3.14
C PHE A 294 33.47 -44.67 4.02
N GLY A 295 34.64 -44.45 4.63
CA GLY A 295 34.85 -43.39 5.62
C GLY A 295 35.90 -43.72 6.68
N LEU A 296 36.11 -42.79 7.60
CA LEU A 296 37.05 -42.92 8.72
C LEU A 296 36.32 -43.07 10.05
N THR A 297 36.91 -43.82 10.97
CA THR A 297 36.57 -43.81 12.40
C THR A 297 37.65 -43.02 13.13
N LEU A 298 37.26 -42.01 13.90
CA LEU A 298 38.15 -41.11 14.63
C LEU A 298 37.85 -41.17 16.13
N ASN A 299 38.88 -41.16 16.97
CA ASN A 299 38.75 -40.95 18.42
C ASN A 299 39.10 -39.50 18.78
N PHE A 300 38.36 -38.89 19.72
CA PHE A 300 38.52 -37.49 20.14
C PHE A 300 38.06 -37.28 21.59
N LEU A 301 38.57 -36.24 22.25
CA LEU A 301 38.27 -35.90 23.67
C LEU A 301 38.33 -37.13 24.60
N THR A 302 39.48 -37.80 24.57
CA THR A 302 39.86 -39.08 25.21
C THR A 302 38.95 -40.31 24.96
N PHE A 303 37.62 -40.18 25.01
CA PHE A 303 36.67 -41.29 25.13
C PHE A 303 35.62 -41.37 24.01
N PHE A 304 35.48 -40.35 23.16
CA PHE A 304 34.45 -40.35 22.11
C PHE A 304 34.98 -40.87 20.78
N THR A 305 34.19 -41.74 20.15
CA THR A 305 34.43 -42.23 18.78
C THR A 305 33.40 -41.61 17.83
N GLY A 306 33.87 -41.07 16.70
CA GLY A 306 33.06 -40.43 15.68
C GLY A 306 33.36 -40.96 14.27
N VAL A 307 32.40 -40.81 13.37
CA VAL A 307 32.48 -41.35 12.00
C VAL A 307 32.48 -40.22 10.97
N VAL A 308 33.45 -40.24 10.06
CA VAL A 308 33.50 -39.35 8.88
C VAL A 308 33.03 -40.11 7.66
N ASP A 309 31.97 -39.61 7.01
CA ASP A 309 31.45 -40.11 5.73
C ASP A 309 32.41 -39.74 4.58
N PHE A 310 32.48 -40.55 3.51
CA PHE A 310 33.33 -40.24 2.35
C PHE A 310 32.99 -38.87 1.71
N MET A 311 31.73 -38.41 1.78
CA MET A 311 31.35 -37.08 1.29
C MET A 311 31.89 -35.92 2.15
N HIS A 312 32.40 -36.20 3.34
CA HIS A 312 32.89 -35.23 4.31
C HIS A 312 34.38 -35.38 4.66
N LEU A 313 35.13 -36.20 3.91
CA LEU A 313 36.59 -36.17 3.86
C LEU A 313 37.09 -34.92 3.11
N ASP A 314 38.32 -34.48 3.39
CA ASP A 314 39.02 -33.51 2.55
C ASP A 314 39.34 -34.13 1.17
N PRO A 315 38.83 -33.57 0.05
CA PRO A 315 39.10 -34.08 -1.29
C PRO A 315 40.59 -34.11 -1.66
N LYS A 316 41.42 -33.23 -1.09
CA LYS A 316 42.87 -33.19 -1.38
C LYS A 316 43.65 -34.34 -0.73
N ASN A 317 43.13 -34.86 0.38
CA ASN A 317 43.74 -35.91 1.18
C ASN A 317 42.97 -37.24 1.11
N ALA A 318 42.05 -37.38 0.14
CA ALA A 318 41.19 -38.55 -0.04
C ALA A 318 41.95 -39.80 -0.54
N GLY A 319 42.79 -40.37 0.33
CA GLY A 319 43.65 -41.52 0.08
C GLY A 319 44.94 -41.53 0.90
N THR A 320 45.33 -40.41 1.51
CA THR A 320 46.56 -40.26 2.31
C THR A 320 46.38 -40.54 3.80
N TYR A 321 45.18 -40.89 4.25
CA TYR A 321 44.87 -41.13 5.67
C TYR A 321 45.39 -42.48 6.16
N PHE A 322 46.07 -42.48 7.30
CA PHE A 322 46.60 -43.68 7.97
C PHE A 322 46.22 -43.73 9.46
N SER A 323 46.37 -44.91 10.08
CA SER A 323 46.02 -45.10 11.50
C SER A 323 46.90 -44.25 12.43
N ASN A 324 46.32 -43.77 13.52
CA ASN A 324 46.90 -42.87 14.53
C ASN A 324 47.29 -41.48 14.01
N GLN A 325 47.00 -41.13 12.76
CA GLN A 325 47.19 -39.77 12.24
C GLN A 325 46.34 -38.77 13.02
N ALA A 326 46.96 -37.70 13.51
CA ALA A 326 46.28 -36.58 14.15
C ALA A 326 45.62 -35.66 13.10
N VAL A 327 44.35 -35.33 13.30
CA VAL A 327 43.53 -34.50 12.39
C VAL A 327 42.66 -33.52 13.19
N ARG A 328 42.22 -32.44 12.56
CA ARG A 328 41.14 -31.58 13.07
C ARG A 328 39.83 -32.01 12.41
N ALA A 329 38.77 -32.18 13.19
CA ALA A 329 37.46 -32.59 12.69
C ALA A 329 36.35 -31.68 13.23
N CYS A 330 35.31 -31.41 12.44
CA CYS A 330 34.14 -30.63 12.85
C CYS A 330 32.92 -31.53 13.07
N ILE A 331 32.16 -31.30 14.15
CA ILE A 331 30.96 -32.09 14.47
C ILE A 331 29.80 -31.71 13.54
N LEU A 332 29.33 -32.66 12.73
CA LEU A 332 28.20 -32.46 11.82
C LEU A 332 26.86 -32.76 12.49
N CYS A 333 26.76 -33.88 13.21
CA CYS A 333 25.56 -34.22 13.97
C CYS A 333 25.84 -35.17 15.13
N VAL A 334 24.97 -35.09 16.13
CA VAL A 334 24.96 -35.99 17.29
C VAL A 334 23.59 -36.66 17.34
N HIS A 335 23.55 -37.97 17.15
CA HIS A 335 22.30 -38.73 17.15
C HIS A 335 21.91 -39.12 18.59
N PRO A 336 20.76 -38.66 19.13
CA PRO A 336 20.44 -38.80 20.56
C PRO A 336 20.26 -40.26 21.00
N ARG A 337 19.54 -41.09 20.21
CA ARG A 337 19.25 -42.48 20.59
C ARG A 337 20.45 -43.43 20.41
N THR A 338 21.13 -43.40 19.26
CA THR A 338 22.27 -44.30 18.95
C THR A 338 23.62 -43.80 19.47
N ARG A 339 23.69 -42.56 19.98
CA ARG A 339 24.91 -41.86 20.43
C ARG A 339 26.01 -41.70 19.37
N VAL A 340 25.74 -42.01 18.10
CA VAL A 340 26.70 -41.84 17.01
C VAL A 340 26.93 -40.34 16.72
N VAL A 341 28.19 -39.93 16.81
CA VAL A 341 28.66 -38.60 16.37
C VAL A 341 29.19 -38.71 14.93
N ARG A 342 28.70 -37.87 14.01
CA ARG A 342 29.27 -37.74 12.67
C ARG A 342 30.14 -36.49 12.56
N LEU A 343 31.26 -36.63 11.85
CA LEU A 343 32.34 -35.64 11.76
C LEU A 343 32.65 -35.29 10.30
N SER A 344 33.27 -34.13 10.06
CA SER A 344 33.88 -33.75 8.78
C SER A 344 35.34 -33.35 8.94
N LEU A 345 36.16 -33.67 7.93
CA LEU A 345 37.54 -33.23 7.77
C LEU A 345 37.70 -32.15 6.67
N ARG A 346 36.61 -31.75 5.98
CA ARG A 346 36.69 -30.72 4.93
C ARG A 346 37.17 -29.39 5.51
N PRO A 347 38.18 -28.72 4.91
CA PRO A 347 38.78 -27.50 5.46
C PRO A 347 37.79 -26.38 5.79
N ILE A 348 36.69 -26.26 5.03
CA ILE A 348 35.69 -25.21 5.19
C ILE A 348 34.95 -25.27 6.54
N PHE A 349 34.82 -26.45 7.15
CA PHE A 349 34.19 -26.63 8.47
C PHE A 349 35.18 -26.55 9.64
N LEU A 350 36.48 -26.47 9.38
CA LEU A 350 37.52 -26.44 10.43
C LEU A 350 37.72 -25.03 11.04
N GLN A 351 37.03 -24.01 10.50
CA GLN A 351 37.00 -22.63 10.97
C GLN A 351 35.55 -22.24 11.31
N PRO A 352 35.13 -22.28 12.58
CA PRO A 352 33.76 -21.94 12.95
C PRO A 352 33.39 -20.50 12.60
N GLY A 353 32.09 -20.24 12.40
CA GLY A 353 31.54 -18.92 12.06
C GLY A 353 31.84 -18.41 10.64
N ARG A 354 32.75 -19.04 9.90
CA ARG A 354 33.01 -18.73 8.48
C ARG A 354 31.78 -19.11 7.64
N PRO A 355 31.22 -18.18 6.83
CA PRO A 355 30.16 -18.54 5.88
C PRO A 355 30.74 -19.37 4.74
N LEU A 356 29.94 -20.31 4.22
CA LEU A 356 30.28 -21.03 2.99
C LEU A 356 30.19 -20.06 1.80
N THR A 357 31.26 -19.92 1.03
CA THR A 357 31.25 -19.09 -0.17
C THR A 357 30.20 -19.62 -1.16
N ARG A 358 29.30 -18.75 -1.65
CA ARG A 358 28.28 -19.12 -2.66
C ARG A 358 28.96 -19.37 -4.01
N LEU A 359 29.56 -20.55 -4.18
CA LEU A 359 30.03 -21.04 -5.47
C LEU A 359 28.82 -21.26 -6.38
N SER A 360 28.56 -20.28 -7.25
CA SER A 360 27.66 -20.46 -8.39
C SER A 360 28.34 -21.40 -9.38
N CYS A 361 28.02 -22.70 -9.31
CA CYS A 361 28.37 -23.63 -10.38
C CYS A 361 27.71 -23.14 -11.68
N GLN A 362 28.52 -22.60 -12.58
CA GLN A 362 28.06 -21.94 -13.82
C GLN A 362 27.27 -22.91 -14.73
N ASN A 363 27.51 -24.21 -14.56
CA ASN A 363 26.90 -25.30 -15.32
C ASN A 363 25.64 -25.89 -14.63
N LEU A 364 25.05 -25.23 -13.64
CA LEU A 364 23.81 -25.66 -12.99
C LEU A 364 22.63 -25.70 -13.98
N GLY A 365 22.10 -26.89 -14.24
CA GLY A 365 21.09 -27.16 -15.26
C GLY A 365 21.65 -27.75 -16.56
N ALA A 366 22.98 -27.79 -16.74
CA ALA A 366 23.61 -28.38 -17.92
C ALA A 366 23.46 -29.91 -17.95
N VAL A 367 23.23 -30.43 -19.15
CA VAL A 367 23.34 -31.86 -19.46
C VAL A 367 24.79 -32.12 -19.88
N LEU A 368 25.41 -33.12 -19.26
CA LEU A 368 26.79 -33.53 -19.49
C LEU A 368 26.82 -34.96 -20.02
N ASP A 369 27.44 -35.13 -21.17
CA ASP A 369 27.76 -36.42 -21.77
C ASP A 369 29.12 -36.94 -21.28
N ASP A 370 29.22 -38.27 -21.24
CA ASP A 370 30.37 -39.06 -20.86
C ASP A 370 31.00 -38.72 -19.50
N VAL A 371 30.17 -38.57 -18.45
CA VAL A 371 30.68 -38.31 -17.09
C VAL A 371 31.09 -39.62 -16.42
N PRO A 372 32.36 -39.79 -16.01
CA PRO A 372 32.86 -41.05 -15.44
C PRO A 372 32.41 -41.27 -13.99
N VAL A 373 31.96 -42.50 -13.70
CA VAL A 373 31.69 -43.00 -12.36
C VAL A 373 33.00 -43.20 -11.60
N GLN A 374 33.10 -42.61 -10.41
CA GLN A 374 34.21 -42.81 -9.48
C GLN A 374 33.91 -43.94 -8.47
N GLY A 375 32.64 -44.17 -8.13
CA GLY A 375 32.24 -45.18 -7.15
C GLY A 375 30.73 -45.32 -7.01
N PHE A 376 30.28 -46.46 -6.49
CA PHE A 376 28.86 -46.77 -6.28
C PHE A 376 28.58 -47.39 -4.91
N PHE A 377 27.57 -46.84 -4.23
CA PHE A 377 27.18 -47.19 -2.87
C PHE A 377 25.76 -47.76 -2.88
N LYS A 378 25.65 -49.09 -2.77
CA LYS A 378 24.40 -49.88 -2.93
C LYS A 378 23.18 -49.37 -2.15
N LYS A 379 23.36 -48.64 -1.05
CA LYS A 379 22.29 -48.06 -0.21
C LYS A 379 22.00 -46.57 -0.44
N ALA A 380 22.81 -45.85 -1.22
CA ALA A 380 22.77 -44.38 -1.24
C ALA A 380 22.79 -43.76 -2.64
N GLY A 381 23.68 -44.19 -3.54
CA GLY A 381 23.85 -43.54 -4.85
C GLY A 381 25.20 -43.80 -5.51
N ALA A 382 25.50 -43.05 -6.57
CA ALA A 382 26.79 -43.09 -7.29
C ALA A 382 27.51 -41.75 -7.20
N THR A 383 28.84 -41.78 -7.08
CA THR A 383 29.74 -40.63 -7.18
C THR A 383 30.40 -40.58 -8.56
N PHE A 384 30.51 -39.37 -9.09
CA PHE A 384 31.04 -39.04 -10.41
C PHE A 384 32.10 -37.95 -10.27
N ARG A 385 33.02 -37.88 -11.23
CA ARG A 385 34.00 -36.78 -11.32
C ARG A 385 33.76 -35.97 -12.59
N LEU A 386 33.47 -34.68 -12.43
CA LEU A 386 33.26 -33.76 -13.54
C LEU A 386 34.59 -33.44 -14.24
N LYS A 387 34.53 -32.96 -15.49
CA LYS A 387 35.71 -32.57 -16.28
C LYS A 387 36.52 -31.46 -15.59
N ASP A 388 35.83 -30.60 -14.83
CA ASP A 388 36.39 -29.52 -14.01
C ASP A 388 37.05 -30.01 -12.69
N GLY A 389 37.20 -31.32 -12.50
CA GLY A 389 37.74 -31.94 -11.27
C GLY A 389 36.77 -31.98 -10.07
N ILE A 390 35.63 -31.28 -10.16
CA ILE A 390 34.61 -31.20 -9.10
C ILE A 390 33.97 -32.58 -8.86
N LEU A 391 33.80 -32.94 -7.58
CA LEU A 391 33.07 -34.12 -7.15
C LEU A 391 31.56 -33.93 -7.30
N ALA A 392 30.88 -34.97 -7.79
CA ALA A 392 29.46 -34.95 -8.05
C ALA A 392 28.77 -36.25 -7.59
N TYR A 393 27.48 -36.19 -7.28
CA TYR A 393 26.76 -37.28 -6.63
C TYR A 393 25.31 -37.37 -7.12
N ALA A 394 24.89 -38.57 -7.56
CA ALA A 394 23.49 -38.89 -7.83
C ALA A 394 22.96 -39.85 -6.76
N ARG A 395 21.95 -39.41 -6.01
CA ARG A 395 21.20 -40.27 -5.08
C ARG A 395 20.50 -41.41 -5.83
N LEU A 396 20.28 -42.54 -5.15
CA LEU A 396 19.64 -43.73 -5.73
C LEU A 396 18.32 -43.43 -6.46
N SER A 397 17.52 -42.49 -5.93
CA SER A 397 16.25 -42.05 -6.54
C SER A 397 16.38 -41.27 -7.85
N HIS A 398 17.58 -40.79 -8.17
CA HIS A 398 17.94 -40.01 -9.35
C HIS A 398 18.77 -40.80 -10.37
N LEU A 399 19.12 -42.06 -10.09
CA LEU A 399 19.82 -42.93 -11.03
C LEU A 399 18.91 -43.53 -12.11
N SER A 400 17.62 -43.71 -11.82
CA SER A 400 16.61 -44.18 -12.79
C SER A 400 15.24 -43.58 -12.49
N ASP A 401 14.37 -43.56 -13.51
CA ASP A 401 12.96 -43.18 -13.35
C ASP A 401 12.14 -44.32 -12.72
N SER A 402 12.41 -45.56 -13.10
CA SER A 402 11.79 -46.77 -12.56
C SER A 402 12.65 -47.45 -11.51
N LYS A 403 12.11 -47.66 -10.31
CA LYS A 403 12.78 -48.40 -9.20
C LYS A 403 13.08 -49.87 -9.53
N ASN A 404 12.30 -50.48 -10.43
CA ASN A 404 12.33 -51.92 -10.70
C ASN A 404 13.36 -52.35 -11.76
N VAL A 405 14.03 -51.39 -12.41
CA VAL A 405 14.95 -51.64 -13.56
C VAL A 405 16.37 -51.11 -13.26
N PHE A 406 16.75 -51.05 -11.99
CA PHE A 406 18.06 -50.55 -11.58
C PHE A 406 19.12 -51.65 -11.60
N ASN A 407 20.09 -51.57 -12.53
CA ASN A 407 21.24 -52.47 -12.58
C ASN A 407 22.47 -51.85 -11.87
N PRO A 408 22.94 -52.40 -10.73
CA PRO A 408 24.15 -51.93 -10.05
C PRO A 408 25.44 -52.02 -10.88
N GLU A 409 25.52 -52.94 -11.84
CA GLU A 409 26.75 -53.19 -12.60
C GLU A 409 27.09 -52.08 -13.58
N ALA A 410 26.09 -51.29 -14.01
CA ALA A 410 26.28 -50.12 -14.86
C ALA A 410 27.09 -49.01 -14.16
N PHE A 411 27.23 -49.07 -12.82
CA PHE A 411 27.92 -48.08 -11.99
C PHE A 411 29.24 -48.59 -11.40
N LYS A 412 29.92 -49.50 -12.10
CA LYS A 412 31.31 -49.85 -11.81
C LYS A 412 32.22 -48.63 -12.12
N PRO A 413 33.29 -48.37 -11.33
CA PRO A 413 34.20 -47.26 -11.59
C PRO A 413 34.80 -47.32 -13.00
N GLY A 414 34.88 -46.17 -13.67
CA GLY A 414 35.35 -46.04 -15.06
C GLY A 414 34.24 -46.00 -16.11
N ASN A 415 33.05 -46.54 -15.84
CA ASN A 415 31.90 -46.41 -16.76
C ASN A 415 31.47 -44.94 -16.89
N THR A 416 31.14 -44.49 -18.10
CA THR A 416 30.61 -43.14 -18.36
C THR A 416 29.09 -43.13 -18.47
N HIS A 417 28.45 -42.02 -18.08
CA HIS A 417 26.99 -41.83 -18.18
C HIS A 417 26.63 -40.40 -18.61
N LYS A 418 25.55 -40.25 -19.36
CA LYS A 418 24.88 -38.96 -19.59
C LYS A 418 24.09 -38.58 -18.34
N CYS A 419 24.30 -37.38 -17.83
CA CYS A 419 23.63 -36.90 -16.61
C CYS A 419 23.36 -35.39 -16.67
N ARG A 420 22.51 -34.89 -15.77
CA ARG A 420 22.24 -33.46 -15.64
C ARG A 420 22.57 -32.96 -14.24
N ILE A 421 23.22 -31.79 -14.15
CA ILE A 421 23.42 -31.08 -12.88
C ILE A 421 22.09 -30.47 -12.46
N ILE A 422 21.52 -30.95 -11.35
CA ILE A 422 20.21 -30.50 -10.84
C ILE A 422 20.31 -29.43 -9.75
N ASP A 423 21.33 -29.49 -8.91
CA ASP A 423 21.49 -28.65 -7.72
C ASP A 423 22.97 -28.69 -7.26
N TYR A 424 23.37 -27.83 -6.32
CA TYR A 424 24.70 -27.87 -5.70
C TYR A 424 24.57 -27.88 -4.17
N SER A 425 25.05 -28.94 -3.53
CA SER A 425 25.05 -29.02 -2.06
C SER A 425 26.22 -28.21 -1.54
N GLN A 426 25.93 -27.03 -0.99
CA GLN A 426 26.91 -26.21 -0.29
C GLN A 426 27.47 -26.94 0.94
N MET A 427 26.63 -27.71 1.64
CA MET A 427 26.99 -28.45 2.87
C MET A 427 27.97 -29.60 2.61
N ASP A 428 27.97 -30.15 1.40
CA ASP A 428 28.83 -31.29 1.01
C ASP A 428 29.83 -30.90 -0.11
N GLU A 429 29.89 -29.61 -0.46
CA GLU A 429 30.67 -28.98 -1.55
C GLU A 429 30.61 -29.72 -2.91
N LEU A 430 29.48 -30.35 -3.25
CA LEU A 430 29.35 -31.24 -4.41
C LEU A 430 28.18 -30.89 -5.34
N ALA A 431 28.34 -31.21 -6.62
CA ALA A 431 27.27 -31.10 -7.60
C ALA A 431 26.30 -32.29 -7.49
N LEU A 432 25.01 -32.00 -7.32
CA LEU A 432 23.97 -33.04 -7.32
C LEU A 432 23.55 -33.33 -8.76
N LEU A 433 23.56 -34.62 -9.11
CA LEU A 433 23.28 -35.11 -10.47
C LEU A 433 21.98 -35.91 -10.54
N SER A 434 21.39 -35.94 -11.74
CA SER A 434 20.31 -36.85 -12.10
C SER A 434 20.56 -37.51 -13.45
N LEU A 435 20.39 -38.84 -13.50
CA LEU A 435 20.52 -39.68 -14.69
C LEU A 435 19.15 -40.11 -15.25
N ARG A 436 18.06 -39.78 -14.55
CA ARG A 436 16.69 -39.91 -15.05
C ARG A 436 16.52 -39.27 -16.43
N THR A 437 16.06 -40.06 -17.40
CA THR A 437 15.64 -39.61 -18.73
C THR A 437 14.65 -38.45 -18.62
N SER A 438 13.66 -38.55 -17.72
CA SER A 438 12.64 -37.51 -17.50
C SER A 438 13.18 -36.15 -17.04
N ILE A 439 14.40 -36.11 -16.49
CA ILE A 439 15.06 -34.89 -16.01
C ILE A 439 16.16 -34.41 -16.98
N ILE A 440 16.76 -35.32 -17.75
CA ILE A 440 17.68 -34.99 -18.85
C ILE A 440 16.91 -34.32 -20.00
N GLU A 441 15.76 -34.85 -20.38
CA GLU A 441 14.94 -34.36 -21.50
C GLU A 441 14.07 -33.14 -21.15
N ALA A 442 13.88 -32.83 -19.86
CA ALA A 442 13.03 -31.72 -19.43
C ALA A 442 13.60 -30.36 -19.90
N GLN A 443 12.88 -29.62 -20.75
CA GLN A 443 13.36 -28.34 -21.27
C GLN A 443 13.67 -27.31 -20.15
N TYR A 444 12.87 -27.31 -19.07
CA TYR A 444 12.96 -26.34 -17.97
C TYR A 444 12.95 -27.05 -16.61
N LEU A 445 13.88 -26.71 -15.71
CA LEU A 445 14.01 -27.32 -14.38
C LEU A 445 13.64 -26.36 -13.24
N ARG A 446 14.02 -25.08 -13.38
CA ARG A 446 13.85 -23.99 -12.40
C ARG A 446 13.24 -22.75 -13.06
N TYR A 447 12.67 -21.86 -12.24
CA TYR A 447 12.07 -20.61 -12.72
C TYR A 447 13.06 -19.70 -13.48
N HIS A 448 14.35 -19.70 -13.11
CA HIS A 448 15.40 -18.99 -13.85
C HIS A 448 15.61 -19.51 -15.28
N ASP A 449 15.22 -20.75 -15.58
CA ASP A 449 15.35 -21.34 -16.90
C ASP A 449 14.17 -20.92 -17.82
N ILE A 450 13.13 -20.26 -17.28
CA ILE A 450 11.89 -19.90 -17.99
C ILE A 450 11.81 -18.38 -18.25
N GLU A 451 11.89 -18.01 -19.52
CA GLU A 451 11.74 -16.62 -19.97
C GLU A 451 10.26 -16.20 -20.17
N PRO A 452 9.89 -14.93 -19.92
CA PRO A 452 8.60 -14.38 -20.33
C PRO A 452 8.37 -14.52 -21.84
N GLY A 453 7.14 -14.84 -22.26
CA GLY A 453 6.80 -15.06 -23.66
C GLY A 453 7.10 -16.47 -24.19
N ALA A 454 7.80 -17.33 -23.45
CA ALA A 454 8.00 -18.74 -23.81
C ALA A 454 6.68 -19.53 -23.80
N VAL A 455 6.55 -20.53 -24.68
CA VAL A 455 5.42 -21.48 -24.72
C VAL A 455 5.83 -22.77 -24.01
N VAL A 456 5.08 -23.15 -22.98
CA VAL A 456 5.38 -24.30 -22.11
C VAL A 456 4.20 -25.27 -22.06
N LYS A 457 4.50 -26.57 -22.03
CA LYS A 457 3.53 -27.63 -21.69
C LYS A 457 3.39 -27.72 -20.16
N GLY A 458 2.17 -27.94 -19.67
CA GLY A 458 1.94 -28.17 -18.25
C GLY A 458 0.67 -28.97 -17.97
N ILE A 459 0.56 -29.50 -16.75
CA ILE A 459 -0.54 -30.39 -16.32
C ILE A 459 -1.41 -29.66 -15.30
N VAL A 460 -2.73 -29.65 -15.47
CA VAL A 460 -3.67 -29.03 -14.52
C VAL A 460 -3.64 -29.74 -13.17
N LEU A 461 -3.31 -29.02 -12.09
CA LEU A 461 -3.30 -29.53 -10.71
C LEU A 461 -4.62 -29.27 -9.97
N THR A 462 -5.07 -28.02 -9.96
CA THR A 462 -6.27 -27.58 -9.22
C THR A 462 -6.89 -26.37 -9.88
N ILE A 463 -8.20 -26.34 -9.98
CA ILE A 463 -8.98 -25.16 -10.38
C ILE A 463 -9.50 -24.49 -9.10
N LYS A 464 -9.42 -23.16 -9.01
CA LYS A 464 -9.93 -22.36 -7.90
C LYS A 464 -10.51 -21.04 -8.42
N SER A 465 -11.29 -20.35 -7.59
CA SER A 465 -11.90 -19.04 -7.91
C SER A 465 -10.90 -17.97 -8.35
N TYR A 466 -9.67 -17.99 -7.84
CA TYR A 466 -8.59 -17.06 -8.22
C TYR A 466 -7.76 -17.49 -9.44
N GLY A 467 -8.09 -18.61 -10.09
CA GLY A 467 -7.40 -19.13 -11.28
C GLY A 467 -7.08 -20.62 -11.23
N MET A 468 -6.52 -21.13 -12.31
CA MET A 468 -6.10 -22.53 -12.45
C MET A 468 -4.60 -22.68 -12.19
N LEU A 469 -4.22 -23.64 -11.35
CA LEU A 469 -2.83 -23.96 -11.05
C LEU A 469 -2.35 -25.09 -11.98
N VAL A 470 -1.29 -24.83 -12.73
CA VAL A 470 -0.71 -25.74 -13.72
C VAL A 470 0.72 -26.10 -13.32
N LYS A 471 1.06 -27.39 -13.31
CA LYS A 471 2.42 -27.90 -13.06
C LYS A 471 3.25 -27.78 -14.34
N VAL A 472 4.45 -27.21 -14.24
CA VAL A 472 5.44 -27.13 -15.33
C VAL A 472 6.72 -27.83 -14.87
N GLY A 473 7.21 -28.81 -15.63
CA GLY A 473 8.31 -29.69 -15.19
C GLY A 473 7.98 -30.47 -13.90
N GLU A 474 8.99 -30.90 -13.14
CA GLU A 474 8.78 -31.70 -11.93
C GLU A 474 8.34 -30.84 -10.71
N GLN A 475 8.89 -29.63 -10.60
CA GLN A 475 8.85 -28.82 -9.36
C GLN A 475 8.06 -27.50 -9.49
N MET A 476 8.06 -26.85 -10.66
CA MET A 476 7.46 -25.53 -10.83
C MET A 476 5.94 -25.57 -10.93
N ARG A 477 5.28 -24.49 -10.49
CA ARG A 477 3.82 -24.30 -10.58
C ARG A 477 3.55 -22.91 -11.14
N GLY A 478 2.77 -22.84 -12.22
CA GLY A 478 2.27 -21.59 -12.78
C GLY A 478 0.80 -21.36 -12.45
N LEU A 479 0.42 -20.12 -12.21
CA LEU A 479 -0.98 -19.70 -12.07
C LEU A 479 -1.47 -19.12 -13.41
N VAL A 480 -2.62 -19.60 -13.89
CA VAL A 480 -3.39 -18.98 -14.97
C VAL A 480 -4.57 -18.23 -14.35
N PRO A 481 -4.55 -16.88 -14.30
CA PRO A 481 -5.66 -16.09 -13.76
C PRO A 481 -6.95 -16.29 -14.57
N PRO A 482 -8.15 -16.06 -13.99
CA PRO A 482 -9.44 -16.33 -14.67
C PRO A 482 -9.58 -15.64 -16.02
N MET A 483 -9.11 -14.38 -16.12
CA MET A 483 -9.07 -13.58 -17.35
C MET A 483 -8.28 -14.27 -18.49
N HIS A 484 -7.36 -15.18 -18.18
CA HIS A 484 -6.44 -15.82 -19.12
C HIS A 484 -6.74 -17.31 -19.40
N LEU A 485 -7.83 -17.87 -18.84
CA LEU A 485 -8.23 -19.27 -19.07
C LEU A 485 -8.78 -19.54 -20.49
N ALA A 486 -9.29 -18.50 -21.14
CA ALA A 486 -9.75 -18.52 -22.52
C ALA A 486 -9.78 -17.09 -23.06
N ASP A 487 -9.90 -16.93 -24.37
CA ASP A 487 -9.98 -15.63 -25.04
C ASP A 487 -11.26 -14.88 -24.62
N ILE A 488 -12.39 -15.59 -24.56
CA ILE A 488 -13.69 -15.14 -24.02
C ILE A 488 -13.76 -15.37 -22.50
N LEU A 489 -14.40 -14.46 -21.76
CA LEU A 489 -14.60 -14.55 -20.31
C LEU A 489 -15.54 -15.71 -19.91
N MET A 490 -14.98 -16.83 -19.43
CA MET A 490 -15.76 -17.98 -18.99
C MET A 490 -16.27 -17.83 -17.56
N LYS A 491 -17.57 -18.07 -17.34
CA LYS A 491 -18.18 -18.10 -15.98
C LYS A 491 -17.82 -19.36 -15.19
N ASN A 492 -17.79 -20.53 -15.84
CA ASN A 492 -17.55 -21.83 -15.20
C ASN A 492 -16.35 -22.54 -15.88
N PRO A 493 -15.12 -22.47 -15.32
CA PRO A 493 -13.93 -23.04 -15.96
C PRO A 493 -13.86 -24.58 -15.91
N GLU A 494 -14.47 -25.18 -14.88
CA GLU A 494 -14.49 -26.63 -14.61
C GLU A 494 -15.19 -27.45 -15.69
N LYS A 495 -16.00 -26.83 -16.55
CA LYS A 495 -16.64 -27.50 -17.70
C LYS A 495 -15.73 -27.70 -18.92
N LYS A 496 -14.52 -27.13 -18.91
CA LYS A 496 -13.57 -27.14 -20.04
C LYS A 496 -12.22 -27.75 -19.69
N TYR A 497 -11.82 -27.65 -18.43
CA TYR A 497 -10.53 -28.15 -17.92
C TYR A 497 -10.80 -29.07 -16.73
N HIS A 498 -10.18 -30.24 -16.73
CA HIS A 498 -10.23 -31.22 -15.66
C HIS A 498 -8.87 -31.33 -14.98
N ILE A 499 -8.86 -31.86 -13.75
CA ILE A 499 -7.61 -32.10 -13.02
C ILE A 499 -6.89 -33.28 -13.69
N GLY A 500 -5.66 -33.04 -14.16
CA GLY A 500 -4.85 -33.99 -14.92
C GLY A 500 -4.65 -33.64 -16.41
N ASP A 501 -5.42 -32.70 -16.98
CA ASP A 501 -5.31 -32.32 -18.40
C ASP A 501 -3.93 -31.73 -18.76
N GLU A 502 -3.35 -32.13 -19.89
CA GLU A 502 -2.16 -31.48 -20.45
C GLU A 502 -2.57 -30.25 -21.29
N VAL A 503 -2.05 -29.08 -20.93
CA VAL A 503 -2.38 -27.79 -21.55
C VAL A 503 -1.13 -27.04 -22.03
N LYS A 504 -1.18 -26.52 -23.25
CA LYS A 504 -0.16 -25.60 -23.79
C LYS A 504 -0.42 -24.19 -23.26
N CYS A 505 0.53 -23.67 -22.49
CA CYS A 505 0.46 -22.35 -21.87
C CYS A 505 1.52 -21.42 -22.48
N ARG A 506 1.32 -20.11 -22.41
CA ARG A 506 2.39 -19.12 -22.69
C ARG A 506 2.69 -18.32 -21.42
N VAL A 507 3.97 -18.11 -21.12
CA VAL A 507 4.40 -17.45 -19.88
C VAL A 507 4.16 -15.95 -19.98
N LEU A 508 3.33 -15.38 -19.10
CA LEU A 508 3.07 -13.95 -19.02
C LEU A 508 4.15 -13.22 -18.22
N LEU A 509 4.55 -13.80 -17.10
CA LEU A 509 5.51 -13.26 -16.14
C LEU A 509 6.20 -14.43 -15.46
N CYS A 510 7.53 -14.38 -15.38
CA CYS A 510 8.32 -15.27 -14.54
C CYS A 510 9.10 -14.41 -13.55
N ASP A 511 8.85 -14.60 -12.26
CA ASP A 511 9.62 -14.02 -11.16
C ASP A 511 10.30 -15.19 -10.43
N PRO A 512 11.61 -15.42 -10.67
CA PRO A 512 12.31 -16.56 -10.08
C PRO A 512 12.52 -16.46 -8.57
N GLU A 513 12.61 -15.24 -8.02
CA GLU A 513 12.89 -15.01 -6.60
C GLU A 513 11.63 -15.25 -5.76
N ALA A 514 10.49 -14.67 -6.16
CA ALA A 514 9.19 -14.97 -5.56
C ALA A 514 8.61 -16.34 -6.00
N LYS A 515 9.35 -17.12 -6.81
CA LYS A 515 8.96 -18.44 -7.35
C LYS A 515 7.60 -18.39 -8.06
N LYS A 516 7.30 -17.26 -8.70
CA LYS A 516 5.96 -16.82 -9.14
C LYS A 516 5.89 -16.80 -10.67
N LEU A 517 5.35 -17.87 -11.22
CA LEU A 517 5.09 -18.02 -12.64
C LEU A 517 3.61 -17.72 -12.94
N MET A 518 3.33 -16.73 -13.79
CA MET A 518 2.00 -16.47 -14.33
C MET A 518 1.94 -16.81 -15.82
N MET A 519 0.86 -17.43 -16.26
CA MET A 519 0.72 -17.95 -17.62
C MET A 519 -0.66 -17.66 -18.23
N THR A 520 -0.78 -17.81 -19.55
CA THR A 520 -2.02 -17.67 -20.31
C THR A 520 -2.36 -18.90 -21.13
N LEU A 521 -3.67 -19.18 -21.23
CA LEU A 521 -4.29 -20.21 -22.08
C LEU A 521 -5.16 -19.61 -23.20
N LYS A 522 -5.17 -18.28 -23.34
CA LYS A 522 -5.73 -17.56 -24.49
C LYS A 522 -5.09 -18.05 -25.78
N LYS A 523 -5.87 -18.67 -26.68
CA LYS A 523 -5.37 -19.30 -27.91
C LYS A 523 -4.61 -18.30 -28.76
N THR A 524 -5.15 -17.09 -28.92
CA THR A 524 -4.56 -16.02 -29.74
C THR A 524 -3.16 -15.59 -29.28
N LEU A 525 -2.82 -15.80 -27.99
CA LEU A 525 -1.47 -15.55 -27.46
C LEU A 525 -0.58 -16.80 -27.53
N VAL A 526 -1.10 -17.99 -27.23
CA VAL A 526 -0.35 -19.26 -27.25
C VAL A 526 0.06 -19.66 -28.66
N GLU A 527 -0.84 -19.53 -29.64
CA GLU A 527 -0.63 -19.91 -31.05
C GLU A 527 -0.02 -18.76 -31.88
N SER A 528 0.32 -17.64 -31.25
CA SER A 528 0.79 -16.43 -31.93
C SER A 528 2.20 -16.58 -32.52
N LYS A 529 2.31 -16.33 -33.83
CA LYS A 529 3.57 -16.24 -34.60
C LYS A 529 4.20 -14.84 -34.61
N LEU A 530 3.53 -13.82 -34.05
CA LEU A 530 4.10 -12.46 -33.98
C LEU A 530 5.16 -12.34 -32.89
N PRO A 531 6.16 -11.45 -33.05
CA PRO A 531 7.17 -11.19 -32.02
C PRO A 531 6.54 -10.75 -30.70
N VAL A 532 7.13 -11.16 -29.58
CA VAL A 532 6.70 -10.81 -28.23
C VAL A 532 7.52 -9.65 -27.68
N ILE A 533 6.85 -8.72 -27.00
CA ILE A 533 7.52 -7.63 -26.26
C ILE A 533 7.67 -8.08 -24.80
N THR A 534 8.90 -8.14 -24.30
CA THR A 534 9.26 -8.59 -22.93
C THR A 534 9.98 -7.50 -22.12
N CYS A 535 10.51 -6.49 -22.78
CA CYS A 535 10.93 -5.23 -22.20
C CYS A 535 10.60 -4.07 -23.15
N TYR A 536 10.64 -2.82 -22.66
CA TYR A 536 10.36 -1.64 -23.48
C TYR A 536 11.39 -1.43 -24.62
N ALA A 537 12.61 -1.98 -24.51
CA ALA A 537 13.63 -1.88 -25.56
C ALA A 537 13.35 -2.81 -26.77
N ASP A 538 12.52 -3.85 -26.62
CA ASP A 538 12.09 -4.71 -27.73
C ASP A 538 11.11 -3.98 -28.67
N ALA A 539 10.39 -2.98 -28.15
CA ALA A 539 9.28 -2.30 -28.78
C ALA A 539 9.73 -1.25 -29.81
N LYS A 540 10.28 -1.71 -30.93
CA LYS A 540 10.67 -0.86 -32.06
C LYS A 540 9.44 -0.28 -32.78
N PRO A 541 9.46 0.99 -33.24
CA PRO A 541 8.45 1.54 -34.14
C PRO A 541 8.16 0.63 -35.34
N GLY A 542 6.88 0.50 -35.71
CA GLY A 542 6.38 -0.38 -36.76
C GLY A 542 6.20 -1.86 -36.37
N LEU A 543 6.66 -2.29 -35.18
CA LEU A 543 6.56 -3.69 -34.74
C LEU A 543 5.09 -4.10 -34.52
N GLN A 544 4.62 -5.12 -35.25
CA GLN A 544 3.29 -5.70 -35.02
C GLN A 544 3.36 -6.85 -34.01
N THR A 545 2.54 -6.80 -32.96
CA THR A 545 2.48 -7.83 -31.89
C THR A 545 1.04 -8.05 -31.40
N HIS A 546 0.84 -8.99 -30.46
CA HIS A 546 -0.42 -9.19 -29.75
C HIS A 546 -0.28 -8.80 -28.29
N GLY A 547 -1.21 -7.98 -27.80
CA GLY A 547 -1.39 -7.66 -26.39
C GLY A 547 -2.82 -7.93 -25.94
N PHE A 548 -3.11 -7.67 -24.67
CA PHE A 548 -4.47 -7.79 -24.12
C PHE A 548 -4.89 -6.54 -23.34
N ILE A 549 -6.15 -6.15 -23.49
CA ILE A 549 -6.69 -4.92 -22.87
C ILE A 549 -6.90 -5.17 -21.37
N ILE A 550 -6.44 -4.24 -20.52
CA ILE A 550 -6.66 -4.30 -19.06
C ILE A 550 -7.58 -3.19 -18.56
N ARG A 551 -7.51 -2.01 -19.19
CA ARG A 551 -8.42 -0.90 -18.92
C ARG A 551 -8.81 -0.27 -20.24
N VAL A 552 -10.11 -0.09 -20.41
CA VAL A 552 -10.66 0.87 -21.37
C VAL A 552 -10.92 2.16 -20.60
N LYS A 553 -10.80 3.30 -21.27
CA LYS A 553 -11.11 4.64 -20.78
C LYS A 553 -11.52 5.53 -21.94
N ASP A 554 -12.12 6.67 -21.63
CA ASP A 554 -12.62 7.66 -22.60
C ASP A 554 -11.54 8.13 -23.58
N TYR A 555 -10.29 8.23 -23.12
CA TYR A 555 -9.14 8.66 -23.92
C TYR A 555 -8.43 7.52 -24.69
N GLY A 556 -8.78 6.25 -24.45
CA GLY A 556 -8.14 5.11 -25.12
C GLY A 556 -8.04 3.82 -24.30
N CYS A 557 -7.38 2.82 -24.90
CA CYS A 557 -7.22 1.48 -24.32
C CYS A 557 -5.79 1.25 -23.81
N ILE A 558 -5.66 0.76 -22.57
CA ILE A 558 -4.37 0.32 -22.00
C ILE A 558 -4.19 -1.17 -22.28
N VAL A 559 -3.20 -1.47 -23.11
CA VAL A 559 -2.84 -2.82 -23.56
C VAL A 559 -1.60 -3.28 -22.79
N LYS A 560 -1.62 -4.53 -22.31
CA LYS A 560 -0.49 -5.17 -21.60
C LYS A 560 0.08 -6.33 -22.41
N PHE A 561 1.39 -6.53 -22.24
CA PHE A 561 2.19 -7.56 -22.89
C PHE A 561 2.83 -8.47 -21.82
N TYR A 562 3.93 -9.12 -22.18
CA TYR A 562 4.69 -9.99 -21.30
C TYR A 562 5.52 -9.15 -20.32
N ASN A 563 5.95 -9.76 -19.21
CA ASN A 563 6.82 -9.16 -18.21
C ASN A 563 6.36 -7.77 -17.67
N ASN A 564 5.05 -7.59 -17.54
CA ASN A 564 4.39 -6.37 -17.10
C ASN A 564 4.42 -5.13 -18.02
N VAL A 565 5.09 -5.18 -19.18
CA VAL A 565 5.15 -4.09 -20.17
C VAL A 565 3.74 -3.64 -20.60
N GLN A 566 3.51 -2.33 -20.67
CA GLN A 566 2.23 -1.73 -21.02
C GLN A 566 2.40 -0.64 -22.09
N GLY A 567 1.36 -0.44 -22.91
CA GLY A 567 1.26 0.67 -23.84
C GLY A 567 -0.16 1.22 -23.93
N LEU A 568 -0.28 2.45 -24.41
CA LEU A 568 -1.54 3.15 -24.62
C LEU A 568 -1.88 3.17 -26.12
N VAL A 569 -3.12 2.78 -26.46
CA VAL A 569 -3.74 3.07 -27.76
C VAL A 569 -4.65 4.29 -27.57
N PRO A 570 -4.31 5.48 -28.09
CA PRO A 570 -5.17 6.65 -28.04
C PRO A 570 -6.51 6.43 -28.74
N LYS A 571 -7.56 7.16 -28.36
CA LYS A 571 -8.89 7.06 -28.97
C LYS A 571 -8.88 7.12 -30.51
N HIS A 572 -8.04 8.01 -31.08
CA HIS A 572 -7.93 8.19 -32.53
C HIS A 572 -7.22 7.02 -33.25
N GLU A 573 -6.55 6.11 -32.53
CA GLU A 573 -5.87 4.91 -33.08
C GLU A 573 -6.61 3.59 -32.80
N LEU A 574 -7.82 3.65 -32.22
CA LEU A 574 -8.64 2.45 -31.96
C LEU A 574 -9.23 1.83 -33.23
N SER A 575 -9.44 2.63 -34.28
CA SER A 575 -10.19 2.24 -35.48
C SER A 575 -9.99 3.26 -36.60
N THR A 576 -10.37 2.90 -37.83
CA THR A 576 -10.48 3.85 -38.97
C THR A 576 -11.74 4.71 -38.86
N GLU A 577 -12.82 4.16 -38.29
CA GLU A 577 -14.07 4.85 -38.01
C GLU A 577 -14.05 5.50 -36.61
N TYR A 578 -14.84 6.55 -36.40
CA TYR A 578 -14.92 7.24 -35.11
C TYR A 578 -15.77 6.45 -34.09
N ILE A 579 -15.14 5.88 -33.07
CA ILE A 579 -15.84 5.25 -31.94
C ILE A 579 -16.12 6.31 -30.85
N PRO A 580 -17.39 6.66 -30.54
CA PRO A 580 -17.68 7.62 -29.48
C PRO A 580 -17.34 7.09 -28.09
N ASP A 581 -17.74 5.85 -27.78
CA ASP A 581 -17.55 5.20 -26.47
C ASP A 581 -16.69 3.93 -26.61
N PRO A 582 -15.38 3.96 -26.28
CA PRO A 582 -14.51 2.79 -26.41
C PRO A 582 -14.99 1.55 -25.62
N GLU A 583 -15.67 1.74 -24.48
CA GLU A 583 -16.20 0.66 -23.63
C GLU A 583 -17.29 -0.20 -24.28
N ARG A 584 -17.94 0.29 -25.35
CA ARG A 584 -18.95 -0.49 -26.09
C ARG A 584 -18.35 -1.46 -27.10
N VAL A 585 -17.12 -1.20 -27.55
CA VAL A 585 -16.44 -1.96 -28.62
C VAL A 585 -15.35 -2.87 -28.04
N PHE A 586 -14.69 -2.44 -26.96
CA PHE A 586 -13.57 -3.15 -26.35
C PHE A 586 -13.89 -3.59 -24.93
N TYR A 587 -13.50 -4.82 -24.56
CA TYR A 587 -13.70 -5.35 -23.21
C TYR A 587 -12.40 -5.78 -22.53
N ILE A 588 -12.39 -5.72 -21.20
CA ILE A 588 -11.24 -6.09 -20.38
C ILE A 588 -10.94 -7.59 -20.55
N GLY A 589 -9.69 -7.91 -20.90
CA GLY A 589 -9.22 -9.26 -21.21
C GLY A 589 -9.29 -9.65 -22.69
N GLN A 590 -9.83 -8.80 -23.57
CA GLN A 590 -9.79 -9.00 -25.02
C GLN A 590 -8.33 -8.99 -25.53
N VAL A 591 -8.00 -9.94 -26.43
CA VAL A 591 -6.71 -9.94 -27.14
C VAL A 591 -6.85 -9.11 -28.41
N VAL A 592 -5.87 -8.25 -28.66
CA VAL A 592 -5.83 -7.31 -29.77
C VAL A 592 -4.46 -7.38 -30.45
N LYS A 593 -4.46 -7.32 -31.79
CA LYS A 593 -3.24 -7.14 -32.57
C LYS A 593 -2.96 -5.63 -32.66
N VAL A 594 -1.74 -5.23 -32.35
CA VAL A 594 -1.30 -3.83 -32.29
C VAL A 594 -0.06 -3.62 -33.14
N ALA A 595 0.11 -2.41 -33.65
CA ALA A 595 1.41 -1.89 -34.09
C ALA A 595 1.99 -0.96 -33.02
N VAL A 596 3.30 -1.03 -32.78
CA VAL A 596 4.02 -0.02 -31.99
C VAL A 596 4.22 1.22 -32.85
N LEU A 597 3.75 2.38 -32.39
CA LEU A 597 4.01 3.66 -33.04
C LEU A 597 5.34 4.24 -32.56
N ASN A 598 5.49 4.43 -31.25
CA ASN A 598 6.67 5.02 -30.62
C ASN A 598 6.86 4.39 -29.22
N CYS A 599 8.11 4.25 -28.77
CA CYS A 599 8.46 3.75 -27.45
C CYS A 599 9.61 4.58 -26.84
N GLU A 600 9.44 4.99 -25.58
CA GLU A 600 10.47 5.63 -24.75
C GLU A 600 10.84 4.68 -23.59
N PRO A 601 11.87 3.82 -23.74
CA PRO A 601 12.24 2.86 -22.70
C PRO A 601 12.56 3.53 -21.35
N SER A 602 13.27 4.66 -21.38
CA SER A 602 13.67 5.42 -20.19
C SER A 602 12.52 6.03 -19.38
N LYS A 603 11.28 6.01 -19.90
CA LYS A 603 10.08 6.53 -19.22
C LYS A 603 8.97 5.47 -19.07
N GLU A 604 9.24 4.20 -19.42
CA GLU A 604 8.26 3.11 -19.47
C GLU A 604 6.99 3.43 -20.30
N ARG A 605 7.16 4.22 -21.38
CA ARG A 605 6.05 4.69 -22.24
C ARG A 605 6.10 4.05 -23.61
N MET A 606 4.97 3.52 -24.05
CA MET A 606 4.79 2.97 -25.39
C MET A 606 3.43 3.39 -25.95
N LEU A 607 3.44 3.96 -27.15
CA LEU A 607 2.26 4.31 -27.94
C LEU A 607 1.99 3.23 -29.00
N LEU A 608 0.72 2.90 -29.15
CA LEU A 608 0.25 1.76 -29.92
C LEU A 608 -0.91 2.16 -30.84
N SER A 609 -1.12 1.38 -31.90
CA SER A 609 -2.29 1.51 -32.77
C SER A 609 -2.97 0.18 -33.05
N PHE A 610 -4.30 0.19 -33.22
CA PHE A 610 -5.07 -0.91 -33.81
C PHE A 610 -5.21 -0.79 -35.34
N LYS A 611 -4.80 0.33 -35.94
CA LYS A 611 -4.76 0.51 -37.41
C LYS A 611 -3.61 -0.29 -37.99
N LEU A 612 -3.93 -1.42 -38.61
CA LEU A 612 -2.96 -2.33 -39.22
C LEU A 612 -2.87 -2.05 -40.73
N SER A 613 -1.98 -1.14 -41.12
CA SER A 613 -1.69 -0.87 -42.53
C SER A 613 -1.16 -2.12 -43.23
N SER A 614 -1.86 -2.58 -44.26
CA SER A 614 -1.40 -3.56 -45.24
C SER A 614 -0.93 -2.86 -46.51
N ASP A 615 0.29 -3.19 -46.92
CA ASP A 615 1.03 -2.76 -48.13
C ASP A 615 1.37 -1.25 -48.30
N PRO A 616 2.61 -0.92 -48.71
CA PRO A 616 3.04 0.45 -48.96
C PRO A 616 2.88 0.84 -50.45
N GLU A 617 1.68 1.18 -50.88
CA GLU A 617 1.49 1.76 -52.22
C GLU A 617 2.06 3.20 -52.31
N PRO A 618 2.55 3.63 -53.49
CA PRO A 618 3.25 4.90 -53.64
C PRO A 618 2.32 6.12 -53.58
N LYS A 619 2.89 7.24 -53.15
CA LYS A 619 2.23 8.55 -53.03
C LYS A 619 1.42 8.91 -54.29
N LYS A 620 0.11 9.08 -54.13
CA LYS A 620 -0.72 9.86 -55.07
C LYS A 620 -1.00 11.21 -54.44
N GLU A 621 -0.57 12.26 -55.12
CA GLU A 621 -0.76 13.65 -54.68
C GLU A 621 -2.20 14.11 -54.99
N PRO A 622 -2.90 14.76 -54.06
CA PRO A 622 -3.87 15.77 -54.40
C PRO A 622 -3.09 16.99 -54.88
N ALA A 623 -3.08 17.24 -56.20
CA ALA A 623 -2.41 18.40 -56.76
C ALA A 623 -3.10 19.71 -56.32
N GLY A 624 -2.32 20.78 -56.15
CA GLY A 624 -2.88 22.14 -56.12
C GLY A 624 -3.06 22.81 -54.75
N HIS A 625 -2.06 22.80 -53.88
CA HIS A 625 -1.50 24.06 -53.36
C HIS A 625 -0.13 23.84 -52.68
N SER A 626 0.90 24.52 -53.17
CA SER A 626 2.28 24.34 -52.73
C SER A 626 2.57 25.08 -51.41
N GLN A 627 2.77 24.34 -50.31
CA GLN A 627 3.49 24.88 -49.15
C GLN A 627 4.73 24.04 -48.79
N LYS A 628 5.80 24.78 -48.55
CA LYS A 628 7.20 24.36 -48.37
C LYS A 628 7.36 23.44 -47.16
N LYS A 629 8.46 22.65 -47.12
CA LYS A 629 8.95 21.92 -45.94
C LYS A 629 8.74 22.77 -44.67
N GLY A 630 7.83 22.34 -43.79
CA GLY A 630 7.52 23.05 -42.55
C GLY A 630 8.74 23.16 -41.66
N LYS A 631 9.05 24.36 -41.19
CA LYS A 631 10.13 24.60 -40.21
C LYS A 631 9.64 24.07 -38.86
N ALA A 632 10.50 23.35 -38.13
CA ALA A 632 10.14 22.86 -36.79
C ALA A 632 9.83 24.04 -35.86
N ILE A 633 8.76 23.94 -35.08
CA ILE A 633 8.39 24.90 -34.04
C ILE A 633 9.14 24.51 -32.78
N ASN A 634 10.05 25.35 -32.31
CA ASN A 634 10.81 25.05 -31.11
C ASN A 634 9.94 25.22 -29.85
N ILE A 635 10.23 24.44 -28.80
CA ILE A 635 9.67 24.66 -27.46
C ILE A 635 10.16 26.03 -26.97
N GLY A 636 9.27 26.81 -26.32
CA GLY A 636 9.54 28.19 -25.96
C GLY A 636 9.29 29.21 -27.09
N GLN A 637 8.92 28.78 -28.29
CA GLN A 637 8.60 29.71 -29.38
C GLN A 637 7.17 30.29 -29.24
N LEU A 638 7.03 31.60 -29.42
CA LEU A 638 5.74 32.26 -29.61
C LEU A 638 5.30 32.17 -31.08
N VAL A 639 4.01 31.87 -31.28
CA VAL A 639 3.35 31.71 -32.58
C VAL A 639 1.93 32.27 -32.54
N ASP A 640 1.41 32.67 -33.70
CA ASP A 640 0.00 33.02 -33.85
C ASP A 640 -0.78 31.82 -34.36
N VAL A 641 -2.01 31.61 -33.87
CA VAL A 641 -2.78 30.39 -34.16
C VAL A 641 -4.22 30.71 -34.51
N LYS A 642 -4.79 29.98 -35.48
CA LYS A 642 -6.20 30.10 -35.88
C LYS A 642 -7.00 28.95 -35.29
N VAL A 643 -8.09 29.24 -34.59
CA VAL A 643 -8.99 28.22 -34.04
C VAL A 643 -9.70 27.47 -35.18
N LEU A 644 -9.69 26.13 -35.11
CA LEU A 644 -10.37 25.24 -36.05
C LEU A 644 -11.66 24.67 -35.46
N GLU A 645 -11.60 24.09 -34.27
CA GLU A 645 -12.73 23.42 -33.61
C GLU A 645 -12.66 23.57 -32.08
N LYS A 646 -13.82 23.50 -31.42
CA LYS A 646 -13.91 23.38 -29.96
C LYS A 646 -14.10 21.93 -29.55
N THR A 647 -13.23 21.43 -28.67
CA THR A 647 -13.47 20.18 -27.96
C THR A 647 -13.94 20.47 -26.54
N LYS A 648 -14.30 19.44 -25.76
CA LYS A 648 -14.76 19.60 -24.37
C LYS A 648 -13.66 20.11 -23.44
N ASP A 649 -12.39 19.80 -23.76
CA ASP A 649 -11.23 20.03 -22.88
C ASP A 649 -10.32 21.18 -23.36
N GLY A 650 -10.59 21.74 -24.55
CA GLY A 650 -9.80 22.84 -25.13
C GLY A 650 -10.24 23.24 -26.54
N LEU A 651 -9.31 23.86 -27.26
CA LEU A 651 -9.45 24.28 -28.65
C LEU A 651 -8.44 23.54 -29.53
N GLU A 652 -8.89 23.05 -30.68
CA GLU A 652 -8.00 22.61 -31.76
C GLU A 652 -7.70 23.81 -32.66
N VAL A 653 -6.42 24.04 -32.95
CA VAL A 653 -5.93 25.26 -33.62
C VAL A 653 -4.85 24.93 -34.65
N ALA A 654 -4.78 25.73 -35.71
CA ALA A 654 -3.74 25.69 -36.74
C ALA A 654 -2.69 26.78 -36.48
N VAL A 655 -1.42 26.40 -36.33
CA VAL A 655 -0.31 27.36 -36.13
C VAL A 655 0.04 28.06 -37.44
N LEU A 656 -0.12 29.37 -37.48
CA LEU A 656 0.20 30.22 -38.64
C LEU A 656 1.72 30.48 -38.72
N PRO A 657 2.29 30.63 -39.94
CA PRO A 657 1.66 30.55 -41.25
C PRO A 657 1.63 29.12 -41.84
N HIS A 658 2.06 28.10 -41.09
CA HIS A 658 2.32 26.74 -41.59
C HIS A 658 1.14 25.76 -41.45
N ASN A 659 0.01 26.20 -40.86
CA ASN A 659 -1.18 25.41 -40.56
C ASN A 659 -0.90 24.07 -39.83
N ILE A 660 0.10 24.06 -38.94
CA ILE A 660 0.43 22.87 -38.14
C ILE A 660 -0.66 22.68 -37.07
N LEU A 661 -1.26 21.50 -37.01
CA LEU A 661 -2.31 21.16 -36.04
C LEU A 661 -1.75 21.13 -34.61
N ALA A 662 -2.47 21.76 -33.69
CA ALA A 662 -2.08 21.95 -32.31
C ALA A 662 -3.30 22.01 -31.38
N PHE A 663 -3.07 21.80 -30.09
CA PHE A 663 -4.10 21.80 -29.05
C PHE A 663 -3.81 22.84 -27.97
N LEU A 664 -4.81 23.64 -27.63
CA LEU A 664 -4.76 24.68 -26.60
C LEU A 664 -5.81 24.37 -25.51
N PRO A 665 -5.41 23.78 -24.38
CA PRO A 665 -6.35 23.39 -23.32
C PRO A 665 -7.05 24.59 -22.68
N THR A 666 -8.28 24.39 -22.18
CA THR A 666 -9.06 25.47 -21.53
C THR A 666 -8.35 26.07 -20.30
N SER A 667 -7.57 25.28 -19.56
CA SER A 667 -6.75 25.74 -18.42
C SER A 667 -5.52 26.57 -18.82
N HIS A 668 -5.16 26.58 -20.11
CA HIS A 668 -4.02 27.32 -20.68
C HIS A 668 -4.43 28.58 -21.46
N LEU A 669 -5.71 28.96 -21.44
CA LEU A 669 -6.22 30.18 -22.08
C LEU A 669 -5.94 31.47 -21.29
N SER A 670 -5.85 31.39 -19.95
CA SER A 670 -5.66 32.52 -19.03
C SER A 670 -4.87 32.09 -17.78
N ASP A 671 -4.26 33.05 -17.09
CA ASP A 671 -3.69 32.84 -15.75
C ASP A 671 -4.80 32.72 -14.67
N HIS A 672 -5.93 33.39 -14.88
CA HIS A 672 -7.08 33.33 -13.98
C HIS A 672 -7.94 32.10 -14.30
N VAL A 673 -7.96 31.14 -13.38
CA VAL A 673 -8.70 29.86 -13.54
C VAL A 673 -10.20 30.05 -13.84
N ALA A 674 -10.79 31.17 -13.42
CA ALA A 674 -12.17 31.53 -13.73
C ALA A 674 -12.38 32.01 -15.19
N ASN A 675 -11.38 32.63 -15.80
CA ASN A 675 -11.47 33.23 -17.15
C ASN A 675 -11.25 32.21 -18.27
N GLY A 676 -10.54 31.10 -18.00
CA GLY A 676 -10.32 30.03 -18.98
C GLY A 676 -11.62 29.49 -19.59
N PRO A 677 -12.62 29.04 -18.78
CA PRO A 677 -13.92 28.60 -19.28
C PRO A 677 -14.72 29.69 -20.02
N LEU A 678 -14.61 30.96 -19.60
CA LEU A 678 -15.22 32.10 -20.31
C LEU A 678 -14.64 32.26 -21.72
N LEU A 679 -13.31 32.25 -21.85
CA LEU A 679 -12.62 32.35 -23.14
C LEU A 679 -12.94 31.15 -24.05
N HIS A 680 -12.99 29.93 -23.50
CA HIS A 680 -13.40 28.74 -24.25
C HIS A 680 -14.86 28.83 -24.75
N HIS A 681 -15.76 29.38 -23.93
CA HIS A 681 -17.15 29.60 -24.33
C HIS A 681 -17.29 30.63 -25.46
N TRP A 682 -16.53 31.73 -25.42
CA TRP A 682 -16.75 32.89 -26.31
C TRP A 682 -15.92 32.96 -27.60
N LEU A 683 -14.78 32.25 -27.68
CA LEU A 683 -14.04 32.06 -28.94
C LEU A 683 -14.84 31.19 -29.94
N GLN A 684 -14.48 31.16 -31.21
CA GLN A 684 -15.09 30.31 -32.25
C GLN A 684 -14.09 29.82 -33.31
N ALA A 685 -14.49 28.80 -34.08
CA ALA A 685 -13.80 28.37 -35.29
C ALA A 685 -13.64 29.54 -36.27
N GLY A 686 -12.41 29.87 -36.64
CA GLY A 686 -12.08 31.04 -37.44
C GLY A 686 -11.24 32.09 -36.71
N ASP A 687 -11.40 32.23 -35.40
CA ASP A 687 -10.73 33.26 -34.59
C ASP A 687 -9.19 33.10 -34.61
N ILE A 688 -8.45 34.21 -34.62
CA ILE A 688 -6.98 34.21 -34.54
C ILE A 688 -6.55 34.65 -33.14
N LEU A 689 -5.71 33.84 -32.51
CA LEU A 689 -5.12 34.08 -31.20
C LEU A 689 -3.63 34.40 -31.38
N HIS A 690 -3.25 35.64 -31.06
CA HIS A 690 -1.85 36.09 -31.17
C HIS A 690 -1.03 35.73 -29.92
N ARG A 691 0.31 35.67 -30.07
CA ARG A 691 1.30 35.46 -28.98
C ARG A 691 1.01 34.20 -28.13
N VAL A 692 0.82 33.06 -28.79
CA VAL A 692 0.60 31.76 -28.13
C VAL A 692 1.92 30.99 -28.06
N LEU A 693 2.26 30.48 -26.87
CA LEU A 693 3.50 29.79 -26.55
C LEU A 693 3.44 28.29 -26.85
N CYS A 694 4.46 27.75 -27.53
CA CYS A 694 4.68 26.32 -27.69
C CYS A 694 5.31 25.69 -26.42
N LEU A 695 4.54 24.88 -25.69
CA LEU A 695 4.99 24.21 -24.46
C LEU A 695 5.63 22.83 -24.69
N SER A 696 5.19 22.11 -25.72
CA SER A 696 5.79 20.84 -26.12
C SER A 696 5.36 20.43 -27.53
N GLN A 697 6.32 19.97 -28.34
CA GLN A 697 6.06 19.28 -29.59
C GLN A 697 6.17 17.76 -29.38
N SER A 698 5.22 17.00 -29.93
CA SER A 698 5.26 15.54 -30.05
C SER A 698 4.79 15.15 -31.46
N GLU A 699 5.11 13.93 -31.88
CA GLU A 699 4.73 13.44 -33.21
C GLU A 699 3.20 13.45 -33.39
N GLY A 700 2.70 14.37 -34.21
CA GLY A 700 1.25 14.57 -34.46
C GLY A 700 0.53 15.54 -33.52
N HIS A 701 1.12 15.97 -32.40
CA HIS A 701 0.46 16.87 -31.44
C HIS A 701 1.41 17.94 -30.87
N VAL A 702 1.04 19.21 -31.04
CA VAL A 702 1.70 20.36 -30.39
C VAL A 702 0.82 20.88 -29.26
N LEU A 703 1.38 21.04 -28.06
CA LEU A 703 0.68 21.64 -26.91
C LEU A 703 1.00 23.13 -26.80
N LEU A 704 -0.05 23.94 -26.70
CA LEU A 704 0.02 25.40 -26.73
C LEU A 704 -0.48 26.04 -25.42
N CYS A 705 -0.09 27.30 -25.21
CA CYS A 705 -0.47 28.07 -24.03
C CYS A 705 -0.56 29.58 -24.31
N ARG A 706 -1.63 30.24 -23.86
CA ARG A 706 -1.86 31.69 -24.04
C ARG A 706 -1.66 32.52 -22.77
N LYS A 707 -1.50 31.87 -21.61
CA LYS A 707 -1.24 32.48 -20.28
C LYS A 707 -0.27 33.69 -20.35
N PRO A 708 -0.76 34.93 -20.17
CA PRO A 708 0.07 36.13 -20.32
C PRO A 708 1.33 36.13 -19.46
N ALA A 709 1.28 35.67 -18.20
CA ALA A 709 2.45 35.62 -17.33
C ALA A 709 3.58 34.72 -17.88
N LEU A 710 3.24 33.56 -18.45
CA LEU A 710 4.22 32.65 -19.06
C LEU A 710 4.78 33.22 -20.37
N VAL A 711 3.94 33.83 -21.20
CA VAL A 711 4.35 34.55 -22.42
C VAL A 711 5.35 35.66 -22.06
N SER A 712 5.04 36.49 -21.06
CA SER A 712 5.92 37.57 -20.61
C SER A 712 7.24 37.09 -20.02
N THR A 713 7.30 35.93 -19.33
CA THR A 713 8.60 35.40 -18.86
C THR A 713 9.54 34.99 -20.00
N VAL A 714 8.98 34.48 -21.11
CA VAL A 714 9.77 34.09 -22.29
C VAL A 714 10.21 35.32 -23.10
N GLU A 715 9.32 36.31 -23.26
CA GLU A 715 9.68 37.60 -23.88
C GLU A 715 10.73 38.36 -23.06
N GLY A 716 10.68 38.27 -21.73
CA GLY A 716 11.67 38.83 -20.82
C GLY A 716 12.97 38.02 -20.70
N GLY A 717 13.10 36.88 -21.37
CA GLY A 717 14.29 36.02 -21.30
C GLY A 717 14.57 35.41 -19.92
N GLN A 718 13.53 35.23 -19.10
CA GLN A 718 13.62 34.66 -17.75
C GLN A 718 13.28 33.15 -17.71
N ASP A 719 13.20 32.50 -18.87
CA ASP A 719 13.00 31.05 -19.01
C ASP A 719 14.35 30.30 -19.14
N PRO A 720 14.82 29.60 -18.09
CA PRO A 720 16.02 28.77 -18.22
C PRO A 720 15.73 27.57 -19.12
N LYS A 721 16.60 27.31 -20.09
CA LYS A 721 16.44 26.28 -21.12
C LYS A 721 17.10 24.96 -20.73
N ASN A 722 18.14 25.00 -19.91
CA ASN A 722 18.85 23.84 -19.40
C ASN A 722 18.92 23.87 -17.86
N PHE A 723 19.07 22.71 -17.22
CA PHE A 723 19.23 22.64 -15.75
C PHE A 723 20.50 23.38 -15.26
N SER A 724 21.54 23.47 -16.09
CA SER A 724 22.80 24.17 -15.80
C SER A 724 22.63 25.70 -15.65
N GLU A 725 21.54 26.25 -16.19
CA GLU A 725 21.17 27.68 -16.07
C GLU A 725 20.39 27.96 -14.77
N ILE A 726 20.12 26.94 -13.95
CA ILE A 726 19.26 27.03 -12.77
C ILE A 726 20.08 26.92 -11.50
N HIS A 727 19.94 27.91 -10.63
CA HIS A 727 20.63 27.99 -9.35
C HIS A 727 19.63 28.06 -8.18
N PRO A 728 19.93 27.45 -7.02
CA PRO A 728 19.13 27.63 -5.80
C PRO A 728 18.95 29.11 -5.46
N GLY A 729 17.72 29.51 -5.13
CA GLY A 729 17.32 30.89 -4.86
C GLY A 729 16.57 31.58 -6.00
N MET A 730 16.72 31.15 -7.25
CA MET A 730 16.00 31.72 -8.41
C MET A 730 14.49 31.59 -8.27
N LEU A 731 13.75 32.62 -8.69
CA LEU A 731 12.28 32.59 -8.83
C LEU A 731 11.91 32.36 -10.31
N LEU A 732 11.09 31.36 -10.59
CA LEU A 732 10.66 30.99 -11.94
C LEU A 732 9.13 30.90 -11.99
N ILE A 733 8.49 31.46 -13.03
CA ILE A 733 7.03 31.31 -13.23
C ILE A 733 6.76 30.06 -14.09
N GLY A 734 5.87 29.21 -13.61
CA GLY A 734 5.47 27.98 -14.28
C GLY A 734 3.98 27.69 -14.09
N PHE A 735 3.55 26.48 -14.46
CA PHE A 735 2.19 26.01 -14.23
C PHE A 735 2.16 24.64 -13.57
N VAL A 736 1.08 24.37 -12.83
CA VAL A 736 0.84 23.08 -12.18
C VAL A 736 0.57 22.01 -13.23
N LYS A 737 1.54 21.11 -13.42
CA LYS A 737 1.49 20.02 -14.41
C LYS A 737 0.69 18.81 -13.91
N SER A 738 0.88 18.44 -12.64
CA SER A 738 0.04 17.43 -11.99
C SER A 738 0.15 17.47 -10.46
N ILE A 739 -0.90 17.06 -9.76
CA ILE A 739 -0.96 17.06 -8.29
C ILE A 739 -0.84 15.62 -7.76
N LYS A 740 -0.15 15.43 -6.62
CA LYS A 740 0.00 14.15 -5.90
C LYS A 740 -0.08 14.38 -4.38
N ASP A 741 -0.41 13.34 -3.63
CA ASP A 741 -0.59 13.40 -2.17
C ASP A 741 0.65 13.93 -1.40
N TYR A 742 1.85 13.74 -1.98
CA TYR A 742 3.14 14.14 -1.42
C TYR A 742 3.67 15.49 -1.93
N GLY A 743 3.08 16.08 -2.97
CA GLY A 743 3.57 17.32 -3.57
C GLY A 743 2.99 17.63 -4.95
N VAL A 744 3.32 18.82 -5.45
CA VAL A 744 2.82 19.38 -6.71
C VAL A 744 3.94 19.45 -7.73
N PHE A 745 3.72 18.94 -8.94
CA PHE A 745 4.67 19.06 -10.05
C PHE A 745 4.39 20.33 -10.85
N ILE A 746 5.42 21.13 -11.07
CA ILE A 746 5.38 22.40 -11.79
C ILE A 746 6.20 22.25 -13.07
N GLN A 747 5.70 22.76 -14.19
CA GLN A 747 6.41 22.83 -15.47
C GLN A 747 6.64 24.29 -15.87
N PHE A 748 7.81 24.55 -16.44
CA PHE A 748 8.24 25.85 -16.93
C PHE A 748 8.10 25.96 -18.46
N PRO A 749 8.11 27.18 -19.06
CA PRO A 749 7.96 27.39 -20.50
C PRO A 749 8.87 26.53 -21.39
N SER A 750 10.12 26.32 -20.97
CA SER A 750 11.14 25.50 -21.65
C SER A 750 10.92 23.98 -21.57
N GLY A 751 9.85 23.52 -20.92
CA GLY A 751 9.55 22.10 -20.72
C GLY A 751 10.18 21.48 -19.46
N LEU A 752 11.14 22.17 -18.84
CA LEU A 752 11.73 21.77 -17.56
C LEU A 752 10.65 21.60 -16.48
N SER A 753 10.86 20.68 -15.54
CA SER A 753 9.87 20.34 -14.51
C SER A 753 10.51 20.15 -13.13
N GLY A 754 9.83 20.62 -12.09
CA GLY A 754 10.26 20.48 -10.69
C GLY A 754 9.14 20.03 -9.77
N LEU A 755 9.51 19.62 -8.55
CA LEU A 755 8.58 19.16 -7.51
C LEU A 755 8.57 20.14 -6.33
N ALA A 756 7.39 20.63 -5.97
CA ALA A 756 7.14 21.29 -4.70
C ALA A 756 6.62 20.27 -3.67
N PRO A 757 7.41 19.88 -2.64
CA PRO A 757 6.97 18.93 -1.62
C PRO A 757 5.87 19.53 -0.74
N LYS A 758 5.03 18.69 -0.15
CA LYS A 758 3.93 19.11 0.75
C LYS A 758 4.36 20.00 1.92
N ALA A 759 5.61 19.90 2.37
CA ALA A 759 6.17 20.72 3.45
C ALA A 759 6.59 22.15 3.02
N ILE A 760 6.67 22.45 1.72
CA ILE A 760 7.20 23.72 1.18
C ILE A 760 6.28 24.32 0.10
N MET A 761 5.01 23.92 0.08
CA MET A 761 4.02 24.37 -0.92
C MET A 761 3.11 25.51 -0.44
N SER A 762 3.13 25.85 0.85
CA SER A 762 2.35 26.96 1.45
C SER A 762 2.94 27.29 2.83
N ASP A 763 2.69 28.51 3.31
CA ASP A 763 3.05 28.96 4.67
C ASP A 763 2.06 28.49 5.74
N LYS A 764 0.89 27.99 5.31
CA LYS A 764 -0.13 27.40 6.18
C LYS A 764 -0.13 25.88 6.00
N PHE A 765 -0.38 25.11 7.06
CA PHE A 765 -0.32 23.64 7.00
C PHE A 765 -1.34 23.05 6.02
N VAL A 766 -0.86 22.25 5.07
CA VAL A 766 -1.67 21.63 4.01
C VAL A 766 -2.24 20.28 4.45
N THR A 767 -3.56 20.15 4.47
CA THR A 767 -4.26 18.87 4.70
C THR A 767 -4.23 17.98 3.46
N SER A 768 -4.65 18.51 2.30
CA SER A 768 -4.79 17.82 1.01
C SER A 768 -4.24 18.71 -0.09
N THR A 769 -3.38 18.17 -0.97
CA THR A 769 -2.68 18.96 -1.98
C THR A 769 -3.61 19.46 -3.10
N SER A 770 -4.67 18.71 -3.40
CA SER A 770 -5.73 19.07 -4.36
C SER A 770 -6.68 20.16 -3.87
N ASP A 771 -6.67 20.49 -2.58
CA ASP A 771 -7.55 21.53 -1.99
C ASP A 771 -6.95 22.93 -2.16
N HIS A 772 -5.65 23.03 -2.52
CA HIS A 772 -4.90 24.29 -2.61
C HIS A 772 -4.38 24.62 -4.01
N PHE A 773 -4.44 23.70 -4.98
CA PHE A 773 -3.96 23.95 -6.34
C PHE A 773 -4.83 23.24 -7.37
N VAL A 774 -4.91 23.80 -8.57
CA VAL A 774 -5.64 23.21 -9.71
C VAL A 774 -4.67 22.89 -10.84
N GLU A 775 -4.85 21.76 -11.53
CA GLU A 775 -4.01 21.41 -12.69
C GLU A 775 -4.19 22.45 -13.81
N GLY A 776 -3.09 22.98 -14.33
CA GLY A 776 -3.05 24.13 -15.23
C GLY A 776 -3.09 25.52 -14.55
N GLN A 777 -3.10 25.63 -13.22
CA GLN A 777 -2.92 26.92 -12.53
C GLN A 777 -1.50 27.49 -12.76
N THR A 778 -1.37 28.80 -12.96
CA THR A 778 -0.07 29.51 -13.02
C THR A 778 0.44 29.79 -11.60
N VAL A 779 1.73 29.53 -11.34
CA VAL A 779 2.37 29.70 -10.03
C VAL A 779 3.81 30.22 -10.17
N ALA A 780 4.27 31.01 -9.21
CA ALA A 780 5.67 31.40 -9.10
C ALA A 780 6.39 30.47 -8.12
N ALA A 781 7.49 29.87 -8.54
CA ALA A 781 8.20 28.82 -7.81
C ALA A 781 9.66 29.19 -7.55
N LYS A 782 10.08 29.16 -6.29
CA LYS A 782 11.48 29.41 -5.92
C LYS A 782 12.27 28.11 -5.93
N VAL A 783 13.40 28.07 -6.61
CA VAL A 783 14.29 26.91 -6.65
C VAL A 783 14.97 26.75 -5.29
N THR A 784 14.81 25.58 -4.66
CA THR A 784 15.42 25.26 -3.36
C THR A 784 16.63 24.34 -3.50
N ASN A 785 16.63 23.44 -4.48
CA ASN A 785 17.73 22.51 -4.75
C ASN A 785 17.67 22.01 -6.20
N VAL A 786 18.81 21.66 -6.81
CA VAL A 786 18.94 21.16 -8.18
C VAL A 786 19.87 19.95 -8.19
N ASP A 787 19.41 18.85 -8.79
CA ASP A 787 20.16 17.61 -9.03
C ASP A 787 20.32 17.46 -10.54
N GLU A 788 21.45 17.95 -11.06
CA GLU A 788 21.74 18.01 -12.49
C GLU A 788 21.92 16.61 -13.10
N GLU A 789 22.61 15.70 -12.41
CA GLU A 789 22.80 14.30 -12.82
C GLU A 789 21.46 13.58 -13.09
N LYS A 790 20.45 13.83 -12.25
CA LYS A 790 19.15 13.15 -12.31
C LYS A 790 18.08 14.01 -12.99
N GLN A 791 18.44 15.20 -13.48
CA GLN A 791 17.56 16.17 -14.13
C GLN A 791 16.31 16.48 -13.28
N ARG A 792 16.53 16.86 -12.01
CA ARG A 792 15.47 17.14 -11.02
C ARG A 792 15.73 18.45 -10.30
N MET A 793 14.68 19.17 -9.96
CA MET A 793 14.74 20.32 -9.06
C MET A 793 13.64 20.27 -8.01
N LEU A 794 13.95 20.75 -6.81
CA LEU A 794 13.00 20.96 -5.73
C LEU A 794 12.61 22.43 -5.65
N LEU A 795 11.33 22.68 -5.46
CA LEU A 795 10.72 24.00 -5.54
C LEU A 795 9.98 24.34 -4.24
N SER A 796 9.95 25.62 -3.90
CA SER A 796 9.03 26.21 -2.93
C SER A 796 7.91 26.95 -3.65
N LEU A 797 6.69 26.85 -3.13
CA LEU A 797 5.54 27.70 -3.52
C LEU A 797 5.09 28.63 -2.38
N ARG A 798 5.83 28.66 -1.26
CA ARG A 798 5.50 29.53 -0.11
C ARG A 798 5.43 31.00 -0.53
N LEU A 799 4.42 31.71 -0.03
CA LEU A 799 4.27 33.14 -0.27
C LEU A 799 5.45 33.91 0.37
N SER A 800 5.95 33.45 1.53
CA SER A 800 7.17 34.02 2.16
C SER A 800 8.41 33.92 1.27
N ASP A 801 8.50 32.88 0.44
CA ASP A 801 9.69 32.62 -0.38
C ASP A 801 9.61 33.31 -1.74
N CYS A 802 8.40 33.39 -2.30
CA CYS A 802 8.14 33.83 -3.68
C CYS A 802 7.71 35.31 -3.80
N ALA A 803 7.23 35.96 -2.73
CA ALA A 803 6.81 37.36 -2.78
C ALA A 803 8.01 38.33 -2.85
N LEU A 804 8.35 38.78 -4.05
CA LEU A 804 9.34 39.83 -4.31
C LEU A 804 8.64 41.13 -4.74
N GLY A 805 8.26 41.96 -3.77
CA GLY A 805 7.70 43.29 -4.01
C GLY A 805 6.56 43.67 -3.07
N ASP A 806 5.96 44.85 -3.31
CA ASP A 806 4.75 45.30 -2.61
C ASP A 806 3.52 44.50 -3.06
N LEU A 807 2.91 43.81 -2.10
CA LEU A 807 1.70 43.00 -2.30
C LEU A 807 0.50 43.83 -2.79
N ALA A 808 0.43 45.12 -2.43
CA ALA A 808 -0.62 46.03 -2.91
C ALA A 808 -0.43 46.45 -4.38
N THR A 809 0.75 46.22 -4.95
CA THR A 809 1.06 46.48 -6.36
C THR A 809 0.87 45.22 -7.21
N THR A 810 1.26 44.04 -6.72
CA THR A 810 0.97 42.77 -7.42
C THR A 810 -0.53 42.46 -7.48
N SER A 811 -1.28 42.71 -6.40
CA SER A 811 -2.74 42.52 -6.39
C SER A 811 -3.47 43.45 -7.37
N LEU A 812 -2.94 44.66 -7.61
CA LEU A 812 -3.49 45.61 -8.57
C LEU A 812 -3.23 45.16 -10.01
N LEU A 813 -2.03 44.62 -10.30
CA LEU A 813 -1.68 44.10 -11.62
C LEU A 813 -2.51 42.87 -12.00
N LEU A 814 -2.73 41.96 -11.05
CA LEU A 814 -3.63 40.81 -11.24
C LEU A 814 -5.09 41.23 -11.46
N LEU A 815 -5.53 42.34 -10.85
CA LEU A 815 -6.86 42.89 -11.08
C LEU A 815 -7.01 43.51 -12.48
N SER A 816 -6.02 44.29 -12.94
CA SER A 816 -6.08 44.90 -14.28
C SER A 816 -6.04 43.82 -15.36
N GLN A 817 -5.14 42.83 -15.27
CA GLN A 817 -5.09 41.70 -16.20
C GLN A 817 -6.43 40.95 -16.26
N CYS A 818 -7.03 40.63 -15.10
CA CYS A 818 -8.30 39.91 -15.05
C CYS A 818 -9.46 40.69 -15.71
N LEU A 819 -9.45 42.03 -15.58
CA LEU A 819 -10.47 42.92 -16.14
C LEU A 819 -10.26 43.20 -17.63
N GLU A 820 -9.02 43.31 -18.09
CA GLU A 820 -8.65 43.43 -19.51
C GLU A 820 -9.05 42.16 -20.29
N GLU A 821 -8.84 40.96 -19.72
CA GLU A 821 -9.32 39.71 -20.30
C GLU A 821 -10.86 39.69 -20.44
N LEU A 822 -11.59 40.17 -19.42
CA LEU A 822 -13.06 40.26 -19.45
C LEU A 822 -13.57 41.31 -20.45
N GLN A 823 -12.83 42.41 -20.67
CA GLN A 823 -13.11 43.36 -21.72
C GLN A 823 -12.86 42.75 -23.12
N GLY A 824 -11.82 41.92 -23.26
CA GLY A 824 -11.58 41.12 -24.46
C GLY A 824 -12.73 40.14 -24.76
N VAL A 825 -13.26 39.46 -23.74
CA VAL A 825 -14.47 38.61 -23.87
C VAL A 825 -15.68 39.42 -24.32
N ARG A 826 -15.93 40.61 -23.75
CA ARG A 826 -17.01 41.51 -24.19
C ARG A 826 -16.86 41.91 -25.66
N SER A 827 -15.65 42.21 -26.13
CA SER A 827 -15.40 42.50 -27.55
C SER A 827 -15.68 41.30 -28.47
N LEU A 828 -15.50 40.06 -28.00
CA LEU A 828 -15.87 38.84 -28.73
C LEU A 828 -17.39 38.57 -28.71
N MET A 829 -18.12 39.17 -27.76
CA MET A 829 -19.58 39.09 -27.65
C MET A 829 -20.27 40.15 -28.54
N SER A 830 -19.75 41.38 -28.62
CA SER A 830 -20.30 42.43 -29.51
C SER A 830 -20.29 42.02 -30.99
N ASN A 831 -19.33 41.19 -31.40
CA ASN A 831 -19.18 40.70 -32.78
C ASN A 831 -20.06 39.46 -33.10
N ARG A 832 -21.21 39.29 -32.45
CA ARG A 832 -22.12 38.13 -32.62
C ARG A 832 -23.51 38.58 -33.05
N ASP A 833 -24.19 37.77 -33.86
CA ASP A 833 -25.48 38.13 -34.50
C ASP A 833 -26.69 38.13 -33.54
N SER A 834 -26.51 37.76 -32.27
CA SER A 834 -27.60 37.69 -31.29
C SER A 834 -27.74 38.98 -30.49
N VAL A 835 -28.90 39.62 -30.61
CA VAL A 835 -29.27 40.86 -29.90
C VAL A 835 -29.12 40.71 -28.38
N LEU A 836 -29.42 39.54 -27.80
CA LEU A 836 -29.18 39.22 -26.39
C LEU A 836 -27.71 39.39 -26.00
N ILE A 837 -26.81 38.89 -26.84
CA ILE A 837 -25.37 38.81 -26.58
C ILE A 837 -24.71 40.18 -26.78
N GLN A 838 -25.13 40.94 -27.80
CA GLN A 838 -24.74 42.33 -28.01
C GLN A 838 -25.14 43.20 -26.80
N THR A 839 -26.42 43.14 -26.40
CA THR A 839 -26.94 43.88 -25.23
C THR A 839 -26.17 43.55 -23.95
N LEU A 840 -25.86 42.26 -23.71
CA LEU A 840 -25.08 41.81 -22.56
C LEU A 840 -23.62 42.32 -22.58
N ALA A 841 -23.02 42.47 -23.76
CA ALA A 841 -21.66 43.01 -23.90
C ALA A 841 -21.60 44.51 -23.54
N GLU A 842 -22.66 45.26 -23.82
CA GLU A 842 -22.80 46.69 -23.49
C GLU A 842 -23.10 46.95 -22.01
N MET A 843 -23.84 46.05 -21.34
CA MET A 843 -24.18 46.19 -19.91
C MET A 843 -22.94 46.19 -19.00
N THR A 844 -22.61 47.34 -18.43
CA THR A 844 -21.50 47.50 -17.47
C THR A 844 -22.01 47.69 -16.04
N PRO A 845 -21.26 47.20 -15.01
CA PRO A 845 -21.50 47.55 -13.62
C PRO A 845 -21.62 49.06 -13.43
N GLY A 846 -22.54 49.49 -12.57
CA GLY A 846 -22.78 50.89 -12.28
C GLY A 846 -23.74 51.62 -13.23
N MET A 847 -24.19 50.99 -14.34
CA MET A 847 -25.35 51.47 -15.11
C MET A 847 -26.65 51.36 -14.30
N PHE A 848 -27.63 52.20 -14.64
CA PHE A 848 -28.98 52.14 -14.09
C PHE A 848 -29.97 51.58 -15.12
N LEU A 849 -30.95 50.81 -14.66
CA LEU A 849 -32.06 50.29 -15.46
C LEU A 849 -33.38 50.51 -14.70
N ASP A 850 -34.46 50.83 -15.42
CA ASP A 850 -35.81 50.88 -14.87
C ASP A 850 -36.55 49.60 -15.29
N LEU A 851 -36.79 48.67 -14.35
CA LEU A 851 -37.28 47.32 -14.62
C LEU A 851 -38.64 47.05 -13.97
N VAL A 852 -39.35 46.04 -14.47
CA VAL A 852 -40.59 45.53 -13.86
C VAL A 852 -40.26 44.31 -12.99
N VAL A 853 -40.87 44.22 -11.81
CA VAL A 853 -40.73 43.04 -10.96
C VAL A 853 -41.56 41.89 -11.55
N GLN A 854 -40.91 40.76 -11.83
CA GLN A 854 -41.61 39.57 -12.31
C GLN A 854 -42.10 38.72 -11.13
N GLU A 855 -41.16 38.25 -10.30
CA GLU A 855 -41.45 37.34 -9.20
C GLU A 855 -40.46 37.51 -8.04
N VAL A 856 -40.87 37.07 -6.85
CA VAL A 856 -40.02 36.98 -5.66
C VAL A 856 -39.88 35.50 -5.32
N LEU A 857 -38.64 35.00 -5.32
CA LEU A 857 -38.33 33.59 -5.11
C LEU A 857 -38.32 33.22 -3.62
N GLU A 858 -38.46 31.93 -3.32
CA GLU A 858 -38.54 31.41 -1.94
C GLU A 858 -37.32 31.73 -1.06
N ASP A 859 -36.15 31.99 -1.67
CA ASP A 859 -34.93 32.43 -0.97
C ASP A 859 -34.95 33.93 -0.57
N GLY A 860 -35.94 34.68 -1.04
CA GLY A 860 -36.11 36.12 -0.86
C GLY A 860 -35.40 36.98 -1.91
N SER A 861 -34.83 36.37 -2.96
CA SER A 861 -34.34 37.09 -4.14
C SER A 861 -35.50 37.54 -5.05
N VAL A 862 -35.23 38.51 -5.93
CA VAL A 862 -36.22 39.11 -6.84
C VAL A 862 -35.75 38.96 -8.27
N VAL A 863 -36.61 38.48 -9.15
CA VAL A 863 -36.39 38.41 -10.61
C VAL A 863 -37.17 39.53 -11.29
N PHE A 864 -36.54 40.18 -12.26
CA PHE A 864 -37.10 41.31 -13.00
C PHE A 864 -37.30 40.96 -14.47
N SER A 865 -38.41 41.45 -15.04
CA SER A 865 -38.71 41.44 -16.47
C SER A 865 -38.68 42.88 -17.03
N GLY A 866 -38.78 43.01 -18.36
CA GLY A 866 -38.73 44.32 -19.01
C GLY A 866 -37.33 44.93 -19.08
N GLY A 867 -36.28 44.11 -19.04
CA GLY A 867 -34.97 44.49 -19.59
C GLY A 867 -35.04 44.70 -21.12
N PRO A 868 -33.95 45.10 -21.79
CA PRO A 868 -33.98 45.44 -23.22
C PRO A 868 -34.32 44.27 -24.15
N VAL A 869 -34.28 43.03 -23.66
CA VAL A 869 -34.59 41.80 -24.40
C VAL A 869 -35.35 40.82 -23.48
N PRO A 870 -36.37 40.06 -23.95
CA PRO A 870 -37.24 39.28 -23.06
C PRO A 870 -36.57 38.14 -22.28
N ASP A 871 -35.59 37.45 -22.86
CA ASP A 871 -35.00 36.23 -22.29
C ASP A 871 -33.89 36.48 -21.25
N LEU A 872 -33.66 37.75 -20.87
CA LEU A 872 -32.54 38.15 -20.02
C LEU A 872 -32.88 38.09 -18.53
N VAL A 873 -32.24 37.17 -17.80
CA VAL A 873 -32.47 36.97 -16.36
C VAL A 873 -31.77 38.05 -15.52
N LEU A 874 -32.56 39.01 -15.03
CA LEU A 874 -32.13 40.08 -14.12
C LEU A 874 -32.52 39.71 -12.68
N ARG A 875 -31.56 39.55 -11.77
CA ARG A 875 -31.80 39.09 -10.38
C ARG A 875 -31.14 39.98 -9.31
N ALA A 876 -31.91 40.41 -8.32
CA ALA A 876 -31.42 41.00 -7.07
C ALA A 876 -31.45 39.97 -5.94
N SER A 877 -30.38 39.89 -5.13
CA SER A 877 -30.37 39.03 -3.94
C SER A 877 -31.24 39.59 -2.81
N ARG A 878 -31.57 38.75 -1.81
CA ARG A 878 -32.30 39.16 -0.61
C ARG A 878 -31.68 40.35 0.13
N TYR A 879 -30.34 40.46 0.15
CA TYR A 879 -29.64 41.62 0.70
C TYR A 879 -29.86 42.87 -0.16
N HIS A 880 -29.78 42.72 -1.49
CA HIS A 880 -29.98 43.79 -2.47
C HIS A 880 -31.42 44.27 -2.62
N ARG A 881 -32.39 43.56 -2.03
CA ARG A 881 -33.77 44.04 -1.81
C ARG A 881 -33.87 45.12 -0.72
N ALA A 882 -32.84 45.25 0.13
CA ALA A 882 -32.69 46.29 1.15
C ALA A 882 -33.92 46.48 2.07
N GLY A 883 -34.61 45.38 2.40
CA GLY A 883 -35.80 45.39 3.26
C GLY A 883 -37.09 45.89 2.60
N GLN A 884 -37.06 46.38 1.36
CA GLN A 884 -38.28 46.82 0.66
C GLN A 884 -39.27 45.66 0.51
N GLU A 885 -40.56 45.97 0.66
CA GLU A 885 -41.65 45.18 0.11
C GLU A 885 -41.78 45.48 -1.39
N VAL A 886 -41.96 44.41 -2.16
CA VAL A 886 -41.86 44.43 -3.62
C VAL A 886 -42.83 43.40 -4.18
N GLU A 887 -43.85 43.87 -4.90
CA GLU A 887 -44.88 43.02 -5.51
C GLU A 887 -44.64 42.86 -7.01
N SER A 888 -45.21 41.80 -7.60
CA SER A 888 -45.16 41.58 -9.05
C SER A 888 -45.84 42.73 -9.80
N GLY A 889 -45.27 43.12 -10.94
CA GLY A 889 -45.74 44.23 -11.77
C GLY A 889 -45.25 45.63 -11.36
N GLN A 890 -44.64 45.81 -10.18
CA GLN A 890 -44.10 47.12 -9.78
C GLN A 890 -42.89 47.51 -10.65
N LYS A 891 -42.85 48.77 -11.11
CA LYS A 891 -41.65 49.36 -11.74
C LYS A 891 -40.67 49.85 -10.66
N LYS A 892 -39.39 49.49 -10.78
CA LYS A 892 -38.33 49.90 -9.84
C LYS A 892 -37.05 50.24 -10.61
N LYS A 893 -36.40 51.34 -10.20
CA LYS A 893 -35.05 51.69 -10.65
C LYS A 893 -34.00 50.85 -9.92
N VAL A 894 -33.14 50.19 -10.67
CA VAL A 894 -32.03 49.37 -10.15
C VAL A 894 -30.69 49.84 -10.69
N VAL A 895 -29.61 49.41 -10.03
CA VAL A 895 -28.23 49.55 -10.51
C VAL A 895 -27.62 48.18 -10.80
N ILE A 896 -26.86 48.05 -11.88
CA ILE A 896 -26.11 46.81 -12.20
C ILE A 896 -24.91 46.70 -11.25
N LEU A 897 -24.74 45.55 -10.61
CA LEU A 897 -23.58 45.22 -9.78
C LEU A 897 -22.53 44.40 -10.53
N ASN A 898 -22.98 43.39 -11.28
CA ASN A 898 -22.14 42.50 -12.08
C ASN A 898 -22.96 41.86 -13.22
N VAL A 899 -22.26 41.37 -14.25
CA VAL A 899 -22.85 40.59 -15.35
C VAL A 899 -22.12 39.26 -15.45
N ASP A 900 -22.83 38.15 -15.24
CA ASP A 900 -22.28 36.81 -15.43
C ASP A 900 -22.36 36.42 -16.91
N LEU A 901 -21.27 36.68 -17.63
CA LEU A 901 -21.10 36.39 -19.05
C LEU A 901 -21.07 34.87 -19.38
N LEU A 902 -21.21 33.98 -18.39
CA LEU A 902 -21.19 32.52 -18.55
C LEU A 902 -22.55 31.88 -18.26
N LYS A 903 -23.36 32.47 -17.37
CA LYS A 903 -24.77 32.11 -17.13
C LYS A 903 -25.78 33.00 -17.88
N LEU A 904 -25.34 34.11 -18.46
CA LEU A 904 -26.19 35.16 -19.05
C LEU A 904 -27.14 35.80 -18.01
N GLU A 905 -26.72 35.82 -16.74
CA GLU A 905 -27.46 36.43 -15.61
C GLU A 905 -26.89 37.82 -15.29
N VAL A 906 -27.76 38.80 -15.02
CA VAL A 906 -27.36 40.15 -14.61
C VAL A 906 -27.73 40.37 -13.13
N HIS A 907 -26.74 40.68 -12.30
CA HIS A 907 -26.94 40.96 -10.88
C HIS A 907 -27.20 42.44 -10.65
N VAL A 908 -28.35 42.76 -10.05
CA VAL A 908 -28.83 44.14 -9.84
C VAL A 908 -29.16 44.44 -8.37
N SER A 909 -29.29 45.72 -8.01
CA SER A 909 -29.64 46.14 -6.64
C SER A 909 -30.68 47.26 -6.58
N LEU A 910 -31.56 47.18 -5.57
CA LEU A 910 -32.57 48.17 -5.19
C LEU A 910 -32.11 49.08 -4.04
N HIS A 911 -30.88 48.88 -3.51
CA HIS A 911 -30.41 49.55 -2.30
C HIS A 911 -30.25 51.08 -2.53
N GLN A 912 -30.94 51.89 -1.72
CA GLN A 912 -31.06 53.34 -1.96
C GLN A 912 -29.70 54.07 -2.01
N ASP A 913 -28.76 53.71 -1.13
CA ASP A 913 -27.36 54.22 -1.13
C ASP A 913 -26.61 54.03 -2.47
N LEU A 914 -27.04 53.08 -3.32
CA LEU A 914 -26.42 52.79 -4.62
C LEU A 914 -27.19 53.42 -5.80
N VAL A 915 -28.50 53.61 -5.64
CA VAL A 915 -29.38 54.26 -6.63
C VAL A 915 -29.21 55.79 -6.56
N ASN A 916 -29.10 56.35 -5.36
CA ASN A 916 -29.02 57.79 -5.11
C ASN A 916 -27.57 58.24 -4.83
N ARG A 917 -26.71 58.19 -5.86
CA ARG A 917 -25.28 58.58 -5.75
C ARG A 917 -25.10 60.05 -5.33
N LYS A 918 -24.06 60.31 -4.53
CA LYS A 918 -23.71 61.66 -4.05
C LYS A 918 -22.51 62.22 -4.82
N ALA A 919 -22.68 63.39 -5.43
CA ALA A 919 -21.65 64.04 -6.23
C ALA A 919 -20.52 64.63 -5.36
N LYS A 920 -19.48 63.84 -5.08
CA LYS A 920 -18.27 64.25 -4.34
C LYS A 920 -17.02 63.86 -5.15
N LYS A 921 -16.11 64.82 -5.36
CA LYS A 921 -14.87 64.57 -6.13
C LYS A 921 -13.94 63.61 -5.38
N LEU A 922 -13.65 62.46 -5.99
CA LEU A 922 -12.68 61.48 -5.50
C LEU A 922 -11.24 61.94 -5.77
N ARG A 923 -10.27 61.42 -5.02
CA ARG A 923 -8.83 61.64 -5.23
C ARG A 923 -8.11 60.30 -5.44
N LYS A 924 -7.01 60.32 -6.19
CA LYS A 924 -6.15 59.13 -6.36
C LYS A 924 -5.29 58.95 -5.12
N GLY A 925 -5.27 57.74 -4.57
CA GLY A 925 -4.51 57.39 -3.36
C GLY A 925 -5.23 57.63 -2.03
N SER A 926 -6.47 58.12 -2.01
CA SER A 926 -7.24 58.21 -0.76
C SER A 926 -7.82 56.86 -0.34
N GLU A 927 -7.79 56.61 0.97
CA GLU A 927 -8.45 55.47 1.62
C GLU A 927 -9.91 55.83 1.94
N HIS A 928 -10.84 54.94 1.61
CA HIS A 928 -12.28 55.11 1.82
C HIS A 928 -12.91 53.85 2.41
N GLN A 929 -13.89 54.04 3.30
CA GLN A 929 -14.76 52.95 3.76
C GLN A 929 -15.72 52.53 2.63
N ALA A 930 -15.80 51.22 2.38
CA ALA A 930 -16.64 50.62 1.35
C ALA A 930 -17.36 49.38 1.86
N ILE A 931 -18.47 49.00 1.23
CA ILE A 931 -19.27 47.81 1.57
C ILE A 931 -19.25 46.85 0.40
N VAL A 932 -18.89 45.58 0.62
CA VAL A 932 -18.89 44.53 -0.41
C VAL A 932 -20.33 44.28 -0.91
N GLN A 933 -20.56 44.45 -2.21
CA GLN A 933 -21.87 44.30 -2.86
C GLN A 933 -21.97 43.02 -3.71
N HIS A 934 -20.90 42.63 -4.40
CA HIS A 934 -20.84 41.37 -5.17
C HIS A 934 -19.46 40.71 -5.01
N LEU A 935 -19.42 39.39 -5.14
CA LEU A 935 -18.22 38.56 -4.96
C LEU A 935 -18.06 37.63 -6.16
N GLU A 936 -17.01 37.88 -6.95
CA GLU A 936 -16.59 36.95 -8.00
C GLU A 936 -15.49 36.01 -7.51
N LYS A 937 -15.13 35.04 -8.35
CA LYS A 937 -14.03 34.10 -8.04
C LYS A 937 -12.69 34.83 -7.89
N SER A 938 -12.38 35.75 -8.80
CA SER A 938 -11.09 36.47 -8.87
C SER A 938 -11.08 37.81 -8.12
N PHE A 939 -12.18 38.55 -8.10
CA PHE A 939 -12.27 39.92 -7.57
C PHE A 939 -13.59 40.16 -6.82
N ALA A 940 -13.67 41.26 -6.06
CA ALA A 940 -14.88 41.71 -5.39
C ALA A 940 -15.31 43.08 -5.90
N VAL A 941 -16.62 43.34 -5.88
CA VAL A 941 -17.21 44.64 -6.16
C VAL A 941 -17.76 45.21 -4.86
N ALA A 942 -17.33 46.40 -4.46
CA ALA A 942 -17.77 47.11 -3.27
C ALA A 942 -18.20 48.54 -3.59
N SER A 943 -19.10 49.12 -2.79
CA SER A 943 -19.55 50.51 -2.94
C SER A 943 -18.90 51.43 -1.90
N LEU A 944 -18.36 52.57 -2.32
CA LEU A 944 -17.85 53.59 -1.40
C LEU A 944 -19.00 54.23 -0.60
N ILE A 945 -18.93 54.20 0.74
CA ILE A 945 -20.02 54.66 1.62
C ILE A 945 -20.33 56.16 1.44
N GLU A 946 -19.32 56.96 1.11
CA GLU A 946 -19.47 58.41 0.97
C GLU A 946 -20.18 58.85 -0.33
N THR A 947 -20.16 58.02 -1.38
CA THR A 947 -20.50 58.47 -2.75
C THR A 947 -21.43 57.54 -3.53
N GLY A 948 -21.50 56.24 -3.17
CA GLY A 948 -22.28 55.24 -3.92
C GLY A 948 -21.63 54.77 -5.23
N HIS A 949 -20.37 55.15 -5.50
CA HIS A 949 -19.60 54.58 -6.63
C HIS A 949 -19.16 53.14 -6.33
N LEU A 950 -19.16 52.29 -7.36
CA LEU A 950 -18.67 50.92 -7.30
C LEU A 950 -17.16 50.85 -7.61
N ALA A 951 -16.45 50.04 -6.83
CA ALA A 951 -15.02 49.78 -6.96
C ALA A 951 -14.74 48.27 -6.98
N ALA A 952 -13.80 47.86 -7.83
CA ALA A 952 -13.24 46.52 -7.89
C ALA A 952 -11.94 46.43 -7.08
N PHE A 953 -11.73 45.31 -6.40
CA PHE A 953 -10.43 44.95 -5.80
C PHE A 953 -10.18 43.44 -5.93
N SER A 954 -8.90 43.04 -6.03
CA SER A 954 -8.53 41.62 -6.15
C SER A 954 -8.85 40.85 -4.87
N LEU A 955 -9.28 39.59 -5.02
CA LEU A 955 -9.45 38.63 -3.94
C LEU A 955 -8.28 37.63 -3.83
N THR A 956 -7.18 37.88 -4.54
CA THR A 956 -5.89 37.22 -4.37
C THR A 956 -4.76 38.25 -4.42
N SER A 957 -3.77 38.08 -3.55
CA SER A 957 -2.63 38.99 -3.39
C SER A 957 -1.44 38.64 -4.33
N HIS A 958 -1.36 37.37 -4.74
CA HIS A 958 -0.26 36.79 -5.51
C HIS A 958 -0.73 35.54 -6.29
N LEU A 959 0.04 35.06 -7.27
CA LEU A 959 -0.30 33.87 -8.09
C LEU A 959 -0.43 32.56 -7.28
N ASN A 960 0.32 32.46 -6.17
CA ASN A 960 0.28 31.32 -5.26
C ASN A 960 -0.78 31.48 -4.15
N ASP A 961 -1.54 32.58 -4.13
CA ASP A 961 -2.51 32.87 -3.09
C ASP A 961 -3.83 32.13 -3.36
N THR A 962 -3.87 30.86 -2.93
CA THR A 962 -5.00 29.95 -3.16
C THR A 962 -5.84 29.68 -1.91
N PHE A 963 -5.47 30.26 -0.78
CA PHE A 963 -6.10 29.98 0.51
C PHE A 963 -7.23 30.97 0.79
N ARG A 964 -8.48 30.49 0.85
CA ARG A 964 -9.59 31.22 1.48
C ARG A 964 -10.29 30.33 2.50
N PHE A 965 -9.90 30.43 3.77
CA PHE A 965 -10.70 29.88 4.87
C PHE A 965 -12.10 30.52 4.86
N ASP A 966 -13.12 29.82 5.36
CA ASP A 966 -14.47 30.41 5.50
C ASP A 966 -14.53 31.62 6.44
N SER A 967 -13.51 31.83 7.28
CA SER A 967 -13.27 33.01 8.10
C SER A 967 -12.51 34.15 7.40
N GLU A 968 -11.82 33.88 6.29
CA GLU A 968 -11.10 34.87 5.48
C GLU A 968 -11.91 35.32 4.25
N LYS A 969 -12.89 34.50 3.82
CA LYS A 969 -13.87 34.85 2.77
C LYS A 969 -14.70 36.06 3.18
N LEU A 970 -14.54 37.14 2.41
CA LEU A 970 -15.41 38.31 2.48
C LEU A 970 -16.87 37.94 2.20
N GLN A 971 -17.80 38.69 2.79
CA GLN A 971 -19.25 38.49 2.64
C GLN A 971 -19.94 39.75 2.10
N VAL A 972 -21.03 39.57 1.35
CA VAL A 972 -21.86 40.71 0.90
C VAL A 972 -22.45 41.41 2.13
N GLY A 973 -22.33 42.73 2.18
CA GLY A 973 -22.66 43.57 3.35
C GLY A 973 -21.50 43.82 4.32
N GLN A 974 -20.32 43.22 4.12
CA GLN A 974 -19.15 43.46 4.96
C GLN A 974 -18.46 44.79 4.60
N GLY A 975 -18.04 45.55 5.63
CA GLY A 975 -17.24 46.76 5.49
C GLY A 975 -15.76 46.46 5.29
N VAL A 976 -15.16 47.08 4.28
CA VAL A 976 -13.74 46.98 3.90
C VAL A 976 -13.15 48.38 3.69
N SER A 977 -11.88 48.55 4.00
CA SER A 977 -11.14 49.79 3.71
C SER A 977 -10.47 49.66 2.35
N LEU A 978 -10.74 50.58 1.42
CA LEU A 978 -10.22 50.53 0.05
C LEU A 978 -9.41 51.78 -0.29
N THR A 979 -8.20 51.60 -0.80
CA THR A 979 -7.38 52.70 -1.32
C THR A 979 -7.59 52.82 -2.83
N LEU A 980 -8.13 53.95 -3.29
CA LEU A 980 -8.43 54.18 -4.70
C LEU A 980 -7.17 54.37 -5.54
N LYS A 981 -7.03 53.60 -6.62
CA LYS A 981 -5.94 53.74 -7.60
C LYS A 981 -6.40 54.47 -8.87
N THR A 982 -7.71 54.51 -9.15
CA THR A 982 -8.34 55.36 -10.17
C THR A 982 -9.44 56.23 -9.54
N THR A 983 -9.74 57.37 -10.18
CA THR A 983 -10.78 58.34 -9.75
C THR A 983 -12.03 58.32 -10.60
N GLU A 984 -11.96 57.73 -11.79
CA GLU A 984 -13.05 57.60 -12.76
C GLU A 984 -13.21 56.11 -13.11
N PRO A 985 -14.46 55.61 -13.26
CA PRO A 985 -14.70 54.25 -13.72
C PRO A 985 -14.28 54.14 -15.19
N GLY A 986 -13.39 53.19 -15.49
CA GLY A 986 -12.94 52.94 -16.86
C GLY A 986 -14.00 52.22 -17.71
N VAL A 987 -13.59 51.64 -18.83
CA VAL A 987 -14.45 50.88 -19.77
C VAL A 987 -15.21 49.71 -19.09
N THR A 988 -14.75 49.28 -17.90
CA THR A 988 -15.37 48.24 -17.07
C THR A 988 -16.49 48.73 -16.14
N GLY A 989 -16.75 50.04 -16.06
CA GLY A 989 -17.75 50.63 -15.16
C GLY A 989 -17.35 50.68 -13.67
N LEU A 990 -16.15 50.19 -13.31
CA LEU A 990 -15.68 50.05 -11.93
C LEU A 990 -14.43 50.89 -11.67
N LEU A 991 -14.33 51.48 -10.46
CA LEU A 991 -13.10 52.10 -9.95
C LEU A 991 -12.10 51.00 -9.53
N LEU A 992 -10.81 51.13 -9.87
CA LEU A 992 -9.79 50.19 -9.41
C LEU A 992 -9.29 50.61 -8.01
N ALA A 993 -9.33 49.67 -7.06
CA ALA A 993 -8.89 49.86 -5.70
C ALA A 993 -8.07 48.67 -5.19
N VAL A 994 -7.38 48.87 -4.06
CA VAL A 994 -6.67 47.83 -3.32
C VAL A 994 -7.15 47.82 -1.88
N GLU A 995 -7.29 46.65 -1.27
CA GLU A 995 -7.71 46.52 0.13
C GLU A 995 -6.62 47.04 1.08
N GLY A 996 -7.04 47.78 2.10
CA GLY A 996 -6.19 48.19 3.21
C GLY A 996 -5.91 47.03 4.19
N PRO A 997 -5.13 47.27 5.26
CA PRO A 997 -4.78 46.24 6.24
C PRO A 997 -6.02 45.59 6.86
N ALA A 998 -6.04 44.25 6.93
CA ALA A 998 -7.22 43.47 7.34
C ALA A 998 -7.78 43.81 8.73
N ALA A 999 -6.99 44.46 9.60
CA ALA A 999 -7.43 45.02 10.88
C ALA A 999 -8.49 46.13 10.76
N LYS A 1000 -8.71 46.72 9.58
CA LYS A 1000 -9.75 47.74 9.31
C LYS A 1000 -11.09 47.18 8.80
N ARG A 1001 -11.24 45.86 8.69
CA ARG A 1001 -12.51 45.21 8.29
C ARG A 1001 -13.55 45.38 9.42
N THR A 1002 -14.67 46.03 9.14
CA THR A 1002 -15.74 46.27 10.13
C THR A 1002 -17.07 45.72 9.63
N MET A 1003 -17.91 45.20 10.53
CA MET A 1003 -19.29 44.85 10.21
C MET A 1003 -20.21 45.96 10.69
N ARG A 1004 -21.04 46.51 9.79
CA ARG A 1004 -22.00 47.55 10.13
C ARG A 1004 -23.12 46.92 10.97
N PRO A 1005 -23.43 47.40 12.21
CA PRO A 1005 -24.69 47.04 12.84
C PRO A 1005 -25.81 47.67 11.99
N THR A 1006 -26.76 46.84 11.54
CA THR A 1006 -28.02 47.36 10.98
C THR A 1006 -28.75 48.10 12.08
N ARG A 1007 -29.17 49.36 11.81
CA ARG A 1007 -30.01 50.11 12.74
C ARG A 1007 -31.22 49.26 13.12
N LYS A 1008 -31.49 49.17 14.44
CA LYS A 1008 -32.86 48.96 14.91
C LYS A 1008 -33.61 50.26 14.65
N ASP A 1009 -34.85 50.17 14.20
CA ASP A 1009 -35.81 51.25 14.40
C ASP A 1009 -36.23 51.30 15.89
N SER A 1010 -36.77 52.44 16.30
CA SER A 1010 -36.55 53.00 17.64
C SER A 1010 -37.74 52.95 18.59
N GLU A 1011 -37.45 52.77 19.88
CA GLU A 1011 -38.14 53.34 21.06
C GLU A 1011 -37.13 53.18 22.24
N THR A 1012 -36.83 54.18 23.09
CA THR A 1012 -37.14 55.63 23.13
C THR A 1012 -36.21 56.31 24.17
N VAL A 1013 -35.99 57.64 24.04
CA VAL A 1013 -35.52 58.60 25.11
C VAL A 1013 -34.08 58.35 25.65
N ASP A 1014 -33.09 59.23 25.37
CA ASP A 1014 -32.65 60.46 26.11
C ASP A 1014 -32.15 60.16 27.56
N GLU A 1015 -31.10 60.75 28.16
CA GLU A 1015 -30.21 61.91 27.89
C GLU A 1015 -28.70 61.55 28.17
N ASP A 1016 -27.61 62.36 28.12
CA ASP A 1016 -27.22 63.64 27.45
C ASP A 1016 -25.66 63.83 27.38
N GLU A 1017 -25.17 65.08 27.15
CA GLU A 1017 -23.87 65.78 27.42
C GLU A 1017 -22.75 65.10 28.30
N GLU A 1018 -21.43 65.42 28.23
CA GLU A 1018 -20.61 66.39 27.45
C GLU A 1018 -19.08 66.00 27.39
N VAL A 1019 -18.29 66.80 26.63
CA VAL A 1019 -16.82 67.08 26.78
C VAL A 1019 -15.76 65.97 26.60
N ASP A 1020 -14.95 66.13 25.54
CA ASP A 1020 -13.54 65.69 25.37
C ASP A 1020 -12.63 66.82 25.94
N PRO A 1021 -11.47 66.59 26.59
CA PRO A 1021 -10.30 66.12 25.83
C PRO A 1021 -9.20 65.29 26.53
N ALA A 1022 -8.57 64.44 25.73
CA ALA A 1022 -7.12 64.13 25.69
C ALA A 1022 -6.46 63.15 26.70
N LEU A 1023 -5.30 62.66 26.21
CA LEU A 1023 -4.22 61.89 26.84
C LEU A 1023 -4.34 60.36 27.06
N THR A 1024 -3.18 59.74 26.77
CA THR A 1024 -2.66 58.44 27.24
C THR A 1024 -3.24 57.11 26.73
N VAL A 1025 -2.27 56.21 26.50
CA VAL A 1025 -2.34 54.82 26.00
C VAL A 1025 -3.39 53.97 26.73
N GLY A 1026 -4.50 53.67 26.04
CA GLY A 1026 -5.54 52.73 26.51
C GLY A 1026 -5.27 51.28 26.11
N THR A 1027 -5.15 50.39 27.09
CA THR A 1027 -4.84 48.96 26.92
C THR A 1027 -5.93 48.19 26.14
N ILE A 1028 -5.54 47.18 25.35
CA ILE A 1028 -6.48 46.17 24.84
C ILE A 1028 -7.19 45.51 26.03
N LYS A 1029 -8.53 45.64 26.12
CA LYS A 1029 -9.33 44.91 27.11
C LYS A 1029 -9.25 43.41 26.83
N LYS A 1030 -8.48 42.68 27.64
CA LYS A 1030 -8.58 41.22 27.72
C LYS A 1030 -9.98 40.87 28.23
N HIS A 1031 -10.84 40.29 27.39
CA HIS A 1031 -12.16 39.82 27.81
C HIS A 1031 -11.97 38.74 28.88
N THR A 1032 -12.44 39.03 30.10
CA THR A 1032 -12.19 38.19 31.28
C THR A 1032 -13.37 37.25 31.48
N LEU A 1033 -13.50 36.28 30.58
CA LEU A 1033 -14.43 35.15 30.74
C LEU A 1033 -13.71 34.00 31.44
N SER A 1034 -14.06 33.80 32.70
CA SER A 1034 -13.52 32.81 33.61
C SER A 1034 -14.22 31.46 33.44
N ILE A 1035 -13.52 30.36 33.75
CA ILE A 1035 -14.18 29.05 33.85
C ILE A 1035 -15.06 29.08 35.10
N GLY A 1036 -16.38 29.03 34.90
CA GLY A 1036 -17.38 29.20 35.95
C GLY A 1036 -18.43 30.28 35.65
N ASP A 1037 -18.13 31.25 34.79
CA ASP A 1037 -19.00 32.41 34.54
C ASP A 1037 -20.31 32.01 33.85
N MET A 1038 -21.42 32.62 34.26
CA MET A 1038 -22.74 32.43 33.67
C MET A 1038 -22.98 33.51 32.61
N VAL A 1039 -23.14 33.12 31.35
CA VAL A 1039 -23.27 34.05 30.21
C VAL A 1039 -24.58 33.82 29.45
N THR A 1040 -25.18 34.91 28.98
CA THR A 1040 -26.33 34.92 28.08
C THR A 1040 -25.90 34.85 26.62
N GLY A 1041 -26.60 34.06 25.82
CA GLY A 1041 -26.34 33.95 24.38
C GLY A 1041 -27.57 33.57 23.57
N THR A 1042 -27.60 34.00 22.31
CA THR A 1042 -28.67 33.66 21.35
C THR A 1042 -28.33 32.40 20.57
N VAL A 1043 -29.29 31.49 20.39
CA VAL A 1043 -29.09 30.25 19.63
C VAL A 1043 -29.00 30.56 18.13
N LYS A 1044 -27.79 30.53 17.58
CA LYS A 1044 -27.50 30.85 16.16
C LYS A 1044 -27.71 29.65 15.23
N SER A 1045 -27.38 28.43 15.66
CA SER A 1045 -27.70 27.21 14.91
C SER A 1045 -27.77 25.99 15.82
N ILE A 1046 -28.65 25.04 15.47
CA ILE A 1046 -28.81 23.77 16.18
C ILE A 1046 -28.32 22.65 15.25
N LYS A 1047 -27.31 21.89 15.70
CA LYS A 1047 -26.84 20.67 15.03
C LYS A 1047 -27.15 19.46 15.94
N PRO A 1048 -27.16 18.21 15.42
CA PRO A 1048 -27.67 17.08 16.19
C PRO A 1048 -26.94 16.80 17.52
N THR A 1049 -25.61 17.00 17.60
CA THR A 1049 -24.82 16.78 18.82
C THR A 1049 -24.42 18.08 19.55
N HIS A 1050 -24.65 19.26 18.99
CA HIS A 1050 -24.25 20.53 19.60
C HIS A 1050 -25.03 21.74 19.07
N VAL A 1051 -25.20 22.74 19.94
CA VAL A 1051 -25.86 24.00 19.65
C VAL A 1051 -24.82 25.12 19.64
N VAL A 1052 -24.83 25.93 18.59
CA VAL A 1052 -23.96 27.10 18.45
C VAL A 1052 -24.73 28.32 18.95
N VAL A 1053 -24.17 29.01 19.94
CA VAL A 1053 -24.72 30.24 20.52
C VAL A 1053 -23.81 31.43 20.22
N THR A 1054 -24.38 32.62 20.14
CA THR A 1054 -23.63 33.88 20.05
C THR A 1054 -23.92 34.70 21.31
N LEU A 1055 -22.88 34.95 22.09
CA LEU A 1055 -22.90 35.81 23.27
C LEU A 1055 -23.00 37.28 22.84
N GLU A 1056 -23.33 38.17 23.76
CA GLU A 1056 -23.59 39.60 23.47
C GLU A 1056 -22.35 40.32 22.90
N ASP A 1057 -21.15 39.96 23.35
CA ASP A 1057 -19.85 40.40 22.79
C ASP A 1057 -19.53 39.83 21.38
N GLY A 1058 -20.46 39.13 20.73
CA GLY A 1058 -20.24 38.46 19.44
C GLY A 1058 -19.44 37.15 19.51
N ILE A 1059 -18.96 36.78 20.70
CA ILE A 1059 -18.22 35.53 20.96
C ILE A 1059 -19.12 34.32 20.64
N ILE A 1060 -18.59 33.34 19.89
CA ILE A 1060 -19.32 32.14 19.47
C ILE A 1060 -19.08 31.00 20.46
N GLY A 1061 -20.09 30.68 21.26
CA GLY A 1061 -20.10 29.52 22.14
C GLY A 1061 -20.61 28.25 21.45
N CYS A 1062 -20.21 27.08 21.96
CA CYS A 1062 -20.66 25.78 21.47
C CYS A 1062 -21.07 24.89 22.66
N ILE A 1063 -22.37 24.61 22.77
CA ILE A 1063 -22.96 23.80 23.84
C ILE A 1063 -23.18 22.37 23.29
N HIS A 1064 -22.41 21.40 23.79
CA HIS A 1064 -22.58 20.00 23.41
C HIS A 1064 -23.81 19.38 24.08
N ALA A 1065 -24.45 18.39 23.44
CA ALA A 1065 -25.70 17.78 23.89
C ALA A 1065 -25.65 17.18 25.32
N SER A 1066 -24.47 16.78 25.79
CA SER A 1066 -24.19 16.33 27.17
C SER A 1066 -24.35 17.40 28.25
N HIS A 1067 -24.54 18.67 27.88
CA HIS A 1067 -24.61 19.81 28.81
C HIS A 1067 -25.87 20.65 28.58
N ILE A 1068 -26.92 20.06 27.98
CA ILE A 1068 -28.22 20.71 27.74
C ILE A 1068 -29.28 20.26 28.77
N LEU A 1069 -29.12 19.07 29.35
CA LEU A 1069 -29.94 18.49 30.40
C LEU A 1069 -29.03 17.62 31.30
N ASP A 1070 -29.21 17.68 32.62
CA ASP A 1070 -28.41 16.90 33.57
C ASP A 1070 -28.75 15.40 33.56
N ASP A 1071 -30.01 15.07 33.24
CA ASP A 1071 -30.46 13.71 32.92
C ASP A 1071 -31.09 13.69 31.51
N VAL A 1072 -30.77 12.64 30.74
CA VAL A 1072 -31.17 12.48 29.34
C VAL A 1072 -31.75 11.08 29.13
N PRO A 1073 -33.08 10.96 29.06
CA PRO A 1073 -33.73 9.68 28.76
C PRO A 1073 -33.33 9.14 27.39
N GLU A 1074 -33.15 7.81 27.32
CA GLU A 1074 -32.84 7.10 26.08
C GLU A 1074 -33.90 7.38 25.00
N GLY A 1075 -33.44 7.60 23.76
CA GLY A 1075 -34.34 7.91 22.64
C GLY A 1075 -34.60 9.40 22.39
N ILE A 1076 -34.32 10.28 23.37
CA ILE A 1076 -34.52 11.73 23.22
C ILE A 1076 -33.28 12.39 22.59
N SER A 1077 -33.48 13.48 21.83
CA SER A 1077 -32.41 14.35 21.32
C SER A 1077 -32.48 15.69 22.07
N PRO A 1078 -31.59 16.00 23.05
CA PRO A 1078 -31.71 17.19 23.91
C PRO A 1078 -31.82 18.51 23.12
N THR A 1079 -31.18 18.55 21.96
CA THR A 1079 -31.13 19.67 21.02
C THR A 1079 -32.50 20.10 20.47
N THR A 1080 -33.53 19.26 20.49
CA THR A 1080 -34.87 19.60 19.96
C THR A 1080 -35.73 20.43 20.92
N LYS A 1081 -35.34 20.55 22.20
CA LYS A 1081 -36.01 21.48 23.15
C LYS A 1081 -35.69 22.95 22.87
N LEU A 1082 -34.62 23.22 22.12
CA LEU A 1082 -34.16 24.56 21.79
C LEU A 1082 -34.68 25.00 20.41
N LYS A 1083 -34.79 26.31 20.20
CA LYS A 1083 -35.16 26.92 18.91
C LYS A 1083 -34.14 28.00 18.54
N VAL A 1084 -33.84 28.11 17.25
CA VAL A 1084 -32.99 29.18 16.72
C VAL A 1084 -33.62 30.54 17.05
N GLY A 1085 -32.80 31.51 17.46
CA GLY A 1085 -33.24 32.83 17.91
C GLY A 1085 -33.62 32.95 19.39
N LYS A 1086 -33.81 31.85 20.13
CA LYS A 1086 -34.00 31.96 21.60
C LYS A 1086 -32.71 32.35 22.31
N THR A 1087 -32.84 33.16 23.35
CA THR A 1087 -31.80 33.34 24.38
C THR A 1087 -31.70 32.11 25.28
N VAL A 1088 -30.47 31.80 25.71
CA VAL A 1088 -30.14 30.75 26.68
C VAL A 1088 -29.04 31.25 27.62
N THR A 1089 -29.11 30.87 28.88
CA THR A 1089 -28.02 31.04 29.86
C THR A 1089 -27.16 29.78 29.87
N ALA A 1090 -25.84 29.95 29.80
CA ALA A 1090 -24.89 28.84 29.80
C ALA A 1090 -23.67 29.16 30.67
N ARG A 1091 -23.03 28.14 31.25
CA ARG A 1091 -21.80 28.30 32.02
C ARG A 1091 -20.58 28.14 31.12
N VAL A 1092 -19.59 29.02 31.26
CA VAL A 1092 -18.29 28.91 30.58
C VAL A 1092 -17.51 27.75 31.22
N ILE A 1093 -17.39 26.64 30.48
CA ILE A 1093 -16.68 25.41 30.90
C ILE A 1093 -15.26 25.28 30.33
N GLY A 1094 -14.80 26.27 29.55
CA GLY A 1094 -13.46 26.31 28.97
C GLY A 1094 -13.41 27.06 27.63
N GLY A 1095 -12.25 27.64 27.33
CA GLY A 1095 -11.94 28.29 26.05
C GLY A 1095 -10.94 27.48 25.22
N ARG A 1096 -10.92 27.71 23.90
CA ARG A 1096 -9.84 27.33 23.00
C ARG A 1096 -9.61 28.48 22.04
N ASP A 1097 -8.44 29.13 22.12
CA ASP A 1097 -8.04 30.09 21.10
C ASP A 1097 -7.76 29.32 19.79
N MET A 1098 -8.28 29.83 18.67
CA MET A 1098 -8.14 29.18 17.36
C MET A 1098 -6.87 29.60 16.61
N LYS A 1099 -5.98 30.41 17.22
CA LYS A 1099 -4.86 31.05 16.53
C LYS A 1099 -3.45 30.52 16.81
N THR A 1100 -3.24 29.67 17.83
CA THR A 1100 -1.88 29.29 18.25
C THR A 1100 -1.62 27.78 18.26
N PHE A 1101 -0.87 27.32 17.27
CA PHE A 1101 -0.05 26.10 17.31
C PHE A 1101 1.32 26.41 16.68
N ASN A 1102 2.06 27.30 17.34
CA ASN A 1102 3.52 27.39 17.23
C ASN A 1102 4.08 27.18 18.64
N GLU A 1103 5.16 26.43 18.75
CA GLU A 1103 5.98 26.41 19.96
C GLU A 1103 6.74 27.73 20.05
N LEU A 1104 6.80 28.31 21.24
CA LEU A 1104 7.56 29.52 21.54
C LEU A 1104 7.97 29.46 23.01
N GLU A 1105 9.26 29.32 23.25
CA GLU A 1105 9.87 29.54 24.56
C GLU A 1105 9.96 31.06 24.77
N ASP A 1106 9.03 31.63 25.55
CA ASP A 1106 9.35 32.52 26.68
C ASP A 1106 8.09 33.20 27.30
N GLY A 1107 8.19 33.53 28.59
CA GLY A 1107 7.56 34.72 29.17
C GLY A 1107 6.02 34.80 29.30
N HIS A 1108 5.51 34.30 30.43
CA HIS A 1108 4.35 34.85 31.18
C HIS A 1108 2.89 34.69 30.66
N THR A 1109 2.23 33.69 31.23
CA THR A 1109 0.88 33.79 31.84
C THR A 1109 -0.32 34.16 30.94
N ALA A 1110 -0.85 33.16 30.22
CA ALA A 1110 -2.24 33.13 29.77
C ALA A 1110 -2.84 31.71 29.92
N LEU A 1111 -3.91 31.58 30.72
CA LEU A 1111 -4.81 30.42 30.89
C LEU A 1111 -4.26 29.03 30.48
N ASN A 1112 -3.40 28.45 31.33
CA ASN A 1112 -3.05 27.03 31.29
C ASN A 1112 -4.28 26.14 31.62
N THR A 1113 -5.07 25.77 30.60
CA THR A 1113 -5.84 24.53 30.68
C THR A 1113 -4.98 23.40 30.12
N HIS A 1114 -4.59 22.44 30.94
CA HIS A 1114 -3.99 21.19 30.45
C HIS A 1114 -4.99 20.49 29.53
N SER A 1115 -4.85 20.67 28.23
CA SER A 1115 -5.62 19.94 27.22
C SER A 1115 -5.07 18.52 27.06
N VAL A 1116 -5.15 17.75 28.17
CA VAL A 1116 -4.95 16.30 28.25
C VAL A 1116 -5.49 15.69 26.97
N SER A 1117 -4.63 14.98 26.23
CA SER A 1117 -4.93 14.63 24.84
C SER A 1117 -6.22 13.81 24.76
N PRO A 1118 -6.96 13.83 23.63
CA PRO A 1118 -8.16 13.00 23.49
C PRO A 1118 -7.88 11.51 23.75
N VAL A 1119 -6.65 11.05 23.48
CA VAL A 1119 -6.17 9.69 23.80
C VAL A 1119 -6.08 9.45 25.31
N GLU A 1120 -5.59 10.42 26.08
CA GLU A 1120 -5.49 10.31 27.54
C GLU A 1120 -6.83 10.49 28.25
N LYS A 1121 -7.72 11.37 27.75
CA LYS A 1121 -9.12 11.43 28.21
C LYS A 1121 -9.83 10.08 27.96
N ILE A 1122 -9.55 9.42 26.82
CA ILE A 1122 -10.08 8.08 26.52
C ILE A 1122 -9.56 7.00 27.50
N LYS A 1123 -8.33 7.11 28.03
CA LYS A 1123 -7.79 6.18 29.05
C LYS A 1123 -8.55 6.20 30.39
N GLN A 1124 -9.38 7.22 30.64
CA GLN A 1124 -10.18 7.33 31.86
C GLN A 1124 -11.42 6.43 31.84
N TYR A 1125 -11.82 5.90 30.69
CA TYR A 1125 -13.00 5.04 30.53
C TYR A 1125 -12.63 3.56 30.65
N GLN A 1126 -13.27 2.86 31.58
CA GLN A 1126 -13.01 1.44 31.85
C GLN A 1126 -13.97 0.53 31.08
N ALA A 1127 -13.50 -0.64 30.65
CA ALA A 1127 -14.36 -1.65 30.04
C ALA A 1127 -15.44 -2.12 31.04
N GLY A 1128 -16.70 -2.18 30.60
CA GLY A 1128 -17.87 -2.44 31.45
C GLY A 1128 -18.59 -1.19 31.98
N GLN A 1129 -17.99 0.00 31.88
CA GLN A 1129 -18.64 1.26 32.28
C GLN A 1129 -19.81 1.59 31.34
N THR A 1130 -20.98 1.96 31.86
CA THR A 1130 -22.08 2.52 31.03
C THR A 1130 -21.89 4.02 30.83
N VAL A 1131 -22.06 4.50 29.59
CA VAL A 1131 -22.01 5.92 29.22
C VAL A 1131 -23.18 6.31 28.33
N THR A 1132 -23.67 7.54 28.48
CA THR A 1132 -24.64 8.13 27.54
C THR A 1132 -23.90 8.74 26.36
N CYS A 1133 -24.31 8.42 25.13
CA CYS A 1133 -23.72 8.95 23.91
C CYS A 1133 -24.78 9.37 22.89
N PHE A 1134 -24.45 10.34 22.04
CA PHE A 1134 -25.35 10.96 21.07
C PHE A 1134 -25.01 10.52 19.65
N LEU A 1135 -26.01 10.09 18.87
CA LEU A 1135 -25.77 9.58 17.53
C LEU A 1135 -25.35 10.70 16.55
N LYS A 1136 -24.14 10.60 16.01
CA LYS A 1136 -23.58 11.58 15.06
C LYS A 1136 -23.87 11.22 13.60
N LYS A 1137 -23.78 9.93 13.23
CA LYS A 1137 -24.15 9.36 11.92
C LYS A 1137 -24.08 7.83 11.92
N TYR A 1138 -24.73 7.18 10.96
CA TYR A 1138 -24.50 5.77 10.62
C TYR A 1138 -23.54 5.67 9.42
N ASN A 1139 -22.57 4.75 9.46
CA ASN A 1139 -21.66 4.48 8.35
C ASN A 1139 -22.09 3.20 7.63
N VAL A 1140 -22.81 3.35 6.51
CA VAL A 1140 -23.37 2.24 5.70
C VAL A 1140 -22.27 1.30 5.18
N VAL A 1141 -21.13 1.85 4.76
CA VAL A 1141 -20.01 1.08 4.17
C VAL A 1141 -19.28 0.26 5.23
N LYS A 1142 -19.02 0.85 6.41
CA LYS A 1142 -18.29 0.19 7.51
C LYS A 1142 -19.18 -0.53 8.53
N LYS A 1143 -20.51 -0.40 8.42
CA LYS A 1143 -21.52 -1.02 9.29
C LYS A 1143 -21.27 -0.74 10.79
N TRP A 1144 -21.16 0.55 11.12
CA TRP A 1144 -21.13 1.02 12.51
C TRP A 1144 -21.91 2.32 12.70
N LEU A 1145 -22.41 2.56 13.91
CA LEU A 1145 -22.88 3.88 14.36
C LEU A 1145 -21.66 4.67 14.87
N GLU A 1146 -21.53 5.94 14.46
CA GLU A 1146 -20.54 6.87 15.01
C GLU A 1146 -21.26 7.81 15.98
N VAL A 1147 -20.79 7.86 17.23
CA VAL A 1147 -21.43 8.55 18.35
C VAL A 1147 -20.48 9.53 19.03
N GLU A 1148 -21.02 10.45 19.82
CA GLU A 1148 -20.27 11.47 20.55
C GLU A 1148 -20.68 11.42 22.03
N ILE A 1149 -19.71 11.29 22.94
CA ILE A 1149 -19.97 11.23 24.39
C ILE A 1149 -19.85 12.64 24.98
N ALA A 1150 -18.75 13.33 24.62
CA ALA A 1150 -18.39 14.66 25.09
C ALA A 1150 -17.66 15.41 23.95
N PRO A 1151 -17.43 16.74 24.05
CA PRO A 1151 -16.87 17.55 22.95
C PRO A 1151 -15.59 17.02 22.30
N ASP A 1152 -14.70 16.38 23.07
CA ASP A 1152 -13.44 15.80 22.58
C ASP A 1152 -13.50 14.26 22.39
N ILE A 1153 -14.58 13.60 22.83
CA ILE A 1153 -14.65 12.14 23.01
C ILE A 1153 -15.70 11.53 22.08
N ARG A 1154 -15.24 10.83 21.06
CA ARG A 1154 -16.06 10.14 20.06
C ARG A 1154 -16.00 8.63 20.24
N GLY A 1155 -17.07 7.94 19.88
CA GLY A 1155 -17.21 6.50 19.97
C GLY A 1155 -17.74 5.85 18.70
N ARG A 1156 -17.65 4.52 18.64
CA ARG A 1156 -18.19 3.69 17.55
C ARG A 1156 -18.88 2.47 18.13
N ILE A 1157 -20.06 2.14 17.59
CA ILE A 1157 -20.81 0.93 17.92
C ILE A 1157 -20.88 0.07 16.65
N PRO A 1158 -20.12 -1.04 16.57
CA PRO A 1158 -20.24 -2.03 15.49
C PRO A 1158 -21.66 -2.58 15.36
N LEU A 1159 -22.15 -2.84 14.14
CA LEU A 1159 -23.55 -3.25 13.90
C LEU A 1159 -24.01 -4.43 14.78
N LEU A 1160 -23.18 -5.45 14.97
CA LEU A 1160 -23.51 -6.63 15.81
C LEU A 1160 -23.75 -6.28 17.28
N LEU A 1161 -23.18 -5.19 17.78
CA LEU A 1161 -23.35 -4.70 19.15
C LEU A 1161 -24.50 -3.69 19.30
N THR A 1162 -25.35 -3.50 18.27
CA THR A 1162 -26.48 -2.55 18.33
C THR A 1162 -27.79 -3.13 18.85
N SER A 1163 -28.04 -4.43 18.65
CA SER A 1163 -29.25 -5.13 19.15
C SER A 1163 -29.15 -6.64 18.94
N LEU A 1164 -29.69 -7.43 19.88
CA LEU A 1164 -29.90 -8.88 19.71
C LEU A 1164 -31.08 -9.22 18.76
N SER A 1165 -31.70 -8.24 18.09
CA SER A 1165 -32.88 -8.43 17.26
C SER A 1165 -32.61 -8.21 15.76
N PHE A 1166 -32.83 -9.25 14.94
CA PHE A 1166 -32.64 -9.21 13.48
C PHE A 1166 -33.41 -8.06 12.79
N LYS A 1167 -34.57 -7.65 13.32
CA LYS A 1167 -35.38 -6.54 12.79
C LYS A 1167 -34.66 -5.19 12.90
N VAL A 1168 -33.79 -4.99 13.89
CA VAL A 1168 -32.94 -3.80 14.00
C VAL A 1168 -31.75 -3.91 13.06
N LEU A 1169 -31.05 -5.05 13.06
CA LEU A 1169 -29.82 -5.25 12.28
C LEU A 1169 -30.02 -5.19 10.75
N LYS A 1170 -31.22 -5.47 10.25
CA LYS A 1170 -31.57 -5.30 8.82
C LYS A 1170 -31.78 -3.84 8.39
N HIS A 1171 -32.21 -2.95 9.29
CA HIS A 1171 -32.54 -1.54 9.00
C HIS A 1171 -32.18 -0.60 10.17
N PRO A 1172 -30.89 -0.47 10.53
CA PRO A 1172 -30.47 0.37 11.65
C PRO A 1172 -30.81 1.85 11.41
N ASP A 1173 -30.65 2.32 10.18
CA ASP A 1173 -31.06 3.63 9.65
C ASP A 1173 -32.56 3.98 9.82
N LYS A 1174 -33.44 2.98 9.98
CA LYS A 1174 -34.87 3.22 10.33
C LYS A 1174 -35.14 3.20 11.84
N LYS A 1175 -34.18 2.73 12.64
CA LYS A 1175 -34.31 2.51 14.10
C LYS A 1175 -33.59 3.57 14.94
N PHE A 1176 -32.49 4.11 14.44
CA PHE A 1176 -31.63 5.06 15.16
C PHE A 1176 -31.65 6.43 14.46
N ARG A 1177 -32.08 7.48 15.16
CA ARG A 1177 -32.18 8.85 14.61
C ARG A 1177 -30.94 9.69 14.97
N VAL A 1178 -30.44 10.49 14.04
CA VAL A 1178 -29.28 11.35 14.30
C VAL A 1178 -29.65 12.40 15.36
N GLY A 1179 -28.79 12.59 16.37
CA GLY A 1179 -29.03 13.40 17.57
C GLY A 1179 -29.61 12.62 18.77
N GLN A 1180 -30.13 11.41 18.56
CA GLN A 1180 -30.67 10.54 19.61
C GLN A 1180 -29.62 10.19 20.67
N ALA A 1181 -30.00 10.30 21.95
CA ALA A 1181 -29.25 9.78 23.08
C ALA A 1181 -29.45 8.25 23.23
N LEU A 1182 -28.35 7.56 23.50
CA LEU A 1182 -28.25 6.11 23.65
C LEU A 1182 -27.36 5.81 24.87
N ARG A 1183 -27.76 4.88 25.74
CA ARG A 1183 -26.86 4.34 26.77
C ARG A 1183 -26.11 3.14 26.20
N ALA A 1184 -24.78 3.15 26.36
CA ALA A 1184 -23.88 2.16 25.78
C ALA A 1184 -22.80 1.77 26.79
N THR A 1185 -22.46 0.48 26.84
CA THR A 1185 -21.34 -0.04 27.63
C THR A 1185 -20.02 0.16 26.88
N VAL A 1186 -18.99 0.63 27.58
CA VAL A 1186 -17.62 0.74 27.09
C VAL A 1186 -17.01 -0.66 26.94
N VAL A 1187 -16.49 -0.92 25.74
CA VAL A 1187 -15.76 -2.15 25.41
C VAL A 1187 -14.26 -1.95 25.62
N GLY A 1188 -13.75 -0.78 25.21
CA GLY A 1188 -12.34 -0.40 25.28
C GLY A 1188 -11.99 0.63 24.19
N PRO A 1189 -10.74 1.09 24.10
CA PRO A 1189 -10.30 1.99 23.03
C PRO A 1189 -10.23 1.28 21.66
N ASP A 1190 -10.68 1.96 20.61
CA ASP A 1190 -10.50 1.55 19.21
C ASP A 1190 -9.08 1.94 18.75
N SER A 1191 -8.31 0.97 18.24
CA SER A 1191 -6.93 1.17 17.77
C SER A 1191 -6.79 2.20 16.64
N SER A 1192 -7.88 2.55 15.95
CA SER A 1192 -7.88 3.42 14.78
C SER A 1192 -8.36 4.85 15.08
N LYS A 1193 -7.42 5.66 15.57
CA LYS A 1193 -7.46 7.15 15.66
C LYS A 1193 -8.41 7.75 16.71
N ALA A 1194 -8.23 7.39 17.99
CA ALA A 1194 -8.86 8.05 19.14
C ALA A 1194 -10.41 8.01 19.12
N PHE A 1195 -10.97 6.80 19.07
CA PHE A 1195 -12.39 6.54 19.31
C PHE A 1195 -12.54 5.50 20.44
N LEU A 1196 -13.67 5.54 21.14
CA LEU A 1196 -14.08 4.52 22.11
C LEU A 1196 -14.95 3.45 21.43
N CYS A 1197 -14.66 2.17 21.63
CA CYS A 1197 -15.53 1.08 21.20
C CYS A 1197 -16.67 0.87 22.22
N LEU A 1198 -17.90 0.76 21.73
CA LEU A 1198 -19.14 0.81 22.52
C LEU A 1198 -20.12 -0.30 22.13
N SER A 1199 -20.97 -0.69 23.08
CA SER A 1199 -21.95 -1.78 22.97
C SER A 1199 -23.32 -1.34 23.50
N LEU A 1200 -24.39 -1.47 22.70
CA LEU A 1200 -25.77 -1.21 23.15
C LEU A 1200 -26.45 -2.45 23.74
N ILE A 1201 -25.86 -3.64 23.57
CA ILE A 1201 -26.46 -4.89 24.02
C ILE A 1201 -26.09 -5.26 25.46
N GLY A 1202 -25.12 -4.59 26.09
CA GLY A 1202 -24.66 -4.88 27.44
C GLY A 1202 -23.21 -5.40 27.51
N PRO A 1203 -22.89 -6.60 27.00
CA PRO A 1203 -21.58 -7.21 27.17
C PRO A 1203 -20.42 -6.40 26.57
N HIS A 1204 -19.30 -6.45 27.29
CA HIS A 1204 -18.00 -5.89 26.94
C HIS A 1204 -16.94 -6.97 26.64
N LYS A 1205 -17.30 -8.25 26.89
CA LYS A 1205 -16.57 -9.49 26.58
C LYS A 1205 -17.57 -10.51 26.05
N LEU A 1206 -17.12 -11.75 25.82
CA LEU A 1206 -17.98 -12.90 25.54
C LEU A 1206 -17.61 -14.01 26.50
N GLU A 1207 -18.53 -14.36 27.38
CA GLU A 1207 -18.43 -15.38 28.43
C GLU A 1207 -19.29 -16.62 28.10
N GLU A 1208 -19.07 -17.72 28.80
CA GLU A 1208 -19.68 -19.01 28.48
C GLU A 1208 -21.16 -19.04 28.93
N GLY A 1209 -22.06 -19.35 27.99
CA GLY A 1209 -23.52 -19.29 28.19
C GLY A 1209 -24.20 -17.99 27.73
N GLU A 1210 -23.45 -16.98 27.27
CA GLU A 1210 -24.04 -15.76 26.69
C GLU A 1210 -24.57 -15.97 25.26
N VAL A 1211 -25.66 -15.27 24.90
CA VAL A 1211 -26.24 -15.28 23.54
C VAL A 1211 -25.83 -14.03 22.76
N ALA A 1212 -25.05 -14.19 21.69
CA ALA A 1212 -24.38 -13.08 21.02
C ALA A 1212 -24.48 -13.13 19.48
N MET A 1213 -24.89 -12.00 18.87
CA MET A 1213 -25.08 -11.91 17.41
C MET A 1213 -23.78 -12.11 16.63
N GLY A 1214 -23.70 -13.22 15.91
CA GLY A 1214 -22.57 -13.58 15.06
C GLY A 1214 -22.80 -13.28 13.57
N ARG A 1215 -21.77 -13.49 12.75
CA ARG A 1215 -21.82 -13.38 11.30
C ARG A 1215 -21.11 -14.54 10.62
N VAL A 1216 -21.78 -15.22 9.69
CA VAL A 1216 -21.21 -16.35 8.95
C VAL A 1216 -20.05 -15.87 8.09
N VAL A 1217 -18.85 -16.38 8.36
CA VAL A 1217 -17.61 -16.13 7.58
C VAL A 1217 -17.49 -17.15 6.46
N LYS A 1218 -17.68 -18.43 6.81
CA LYS A 1218 -17.58 -19.59 5.92
C LYS A 1218 -18.67 -20.59 6.28
N VAL A 1219 -19.22 -21.25 5.28
CA VAL A 1219 -20.03 -22.47 5.41
C VAL A 1219 -19.16 -23.61 4.89
N THR A 1220 -19.06 -24.71 5.63
CA THR A 1220 -18.34 -25.90 5.18
C THR A 1220 -19.33 -27.07 5.11
N PRO A 1221 -19.60 -27.62 3.90
CA PRO A 1221 -20.51 -28.75 3.76
C PRO A 1221 -20.14 -29.90 4.70
N ASN A 1222 -21.16 -30.48 5.34
CA ASN A 1222 -21.09 -31.60 6.28
C ASN A 1222 -20.29 -31.37 7.59
N GLU A 1223 -19.53 -30.29 7.72
CA GLU A 1223 -18.80 -29.92 8.96
C GLU A 1223 -19.57 -28.86 9.78
N GLY A 1224 -20.13 -27.83 9.13
CA GLY A 1224 -20.90 -26.77 9.80
C GLY A 1224 -20.52 -25.34 9.42
N LEU A 1225 -20.59 -24.41 10.38
CA LEU A 1225 -20.48 -22.97 10.18
C LEU A 1225 -19.25 -22.36 10.89
N THR A 1226 -18.52 -21.48 10.21
CA THR A 1226 -17.54 -20.59 10.84
C THR A 1226 -18.18 -19.22 11.06
N VAL A 1227 -18.28 -18.78 12.32
CA VAL A 1227 -18.99 -17.57 12.73
C VAL A 1227 -18.01 -16.59 13.37
N SER A 1228 -17.96 -15.36 12.85
CA SER A 1228 -17.28 -14.23 13.49
C SER A 1228 -18.21 -13.56 14.48
N PHE A 1229 -17.73 -13.37 15.69
CA PHE A 1229 -18.42 -12.68 16.78
C PHE A 1229 -17.87 -11.26 16.95
N PRO A 1230 -18.51 -10.41 17.78
CA PRO A 1230 -17.89 -9.18 18.24
C PRO A 1230 -16.52 -9.41 18.89
N PHE A 1231 -15.77 -8.32 19.06
CA PHE A 1231 -14.44 -8.32 19.71
C PHE A 1231 -13.37 -9.16 18.98
N GLY A 1232 -13.58 -9.49 17.69
CA GLY A 1232 -12.61 -10.18 16.85
C GLY A 1232 -12.53 -11.70 17.04
N LYS A 1233 -13.32 -12.29 17.95
CA LYS A 1233 -13.39 -13.75 18.12
C LYS A 1233 -14.02 -14.41 16.89
N ILE A 1234 -13.55 -15.61 16.55
CA ILE A 1234 -14.15 -16.49 15.54
C ILE A 1234 -14.39 -17.86 16.20
N GLY A 1235 -15.59 -18.41 16.02
CA GLY A 1235 -15.96 -19.74 16.49
C GLY A 1235 -16.42 -20.66 15.37
N THR A 1236 -16.45 -21.95 15.63
CA THR A 1236 -16.94 -23.00 14.73
C THR A 1236 -18.13 -23.72 15.35
N VAL A 1237 -19.26 -23.70 14.67
CA VAL A 1237 -20.50 -24.39 15.07
C VAL A 1237 -20.59 -25.67 14.26
N SER A 1238 -20.56 -26.82 14.95
CA SER A 1238 -20.79 -28.14 14.34
C SER A 1238 -22.19 -28.22 13.74
N ILE A 1239 -22.37 -28.97 12.65
CA ILE A 1239 -23.67 -29.14 11.98
C ILE A 1239 -24.81 -29.57 12.93
N PHE A 1240 -24.49 -30.37 13.96
CA PHE A 1240 -25.43 -30.83 14.99
C PHE A 1240 -25.89 -29.72 15.97
N HIS A 1241 -25.21 -28.57 16.01
CA HIS A 1241 -25.53 -27.45 16.90
C HIS A 1241 -26.10 -26.23 16.13
N VAL A 1242 -26.56 -26.43 14.89
CA VAL A 1242 -27.11 -25.35 14.04
C VAL A 1242 -28.63 -25.15 14.24
N SER A 1243 -29.33 -26.20 14.68
CA SER A 1243 -30.80 -26.21 14.82
C SER A 1243 -31.24 -27.33 15.78
N ASP A 1244 -32.10 -27.01 16.74
CA ASP A 1244 -32.72 -28.00 17.64
C ASP A 1244 -33.75 -28.90 16.92
N SER A 1245 -34.22 -28.47 15.73
CA SER A 1245 -35.09 -29.25 14.85
C SER A 1245 -34.29 -29.97 13.76
N TYR A 1246 -34.59 -31.25 13.53
CA TYR A 1246 -34.02 -32.03 12.44
C TYR A 1246 -34.42 -31.45 11.06
N SER A 1247 -33.45 -31.40 10.14
CA SER A 1247 -33.62 -31.03 8.74
C SER A 1247 -32.63 -31.84 7.89
N GLU A 1248 -33.01 -32.18 6.66
CA GLU A 1248 -32.11 -32.85 5.71
C GLU A 1248 -31.03 -31.91 5.16
N THR A 1249 -31.28 -30.60 5.16
CA THR A 1249 -30.38 -29.57 4.57
C THR A 1249 -30.12 -28.38 5.51
N PRO A 1250 -29.66 -28.60 6.77
CA PRO A 1250 -29.59 -27.57 7.82
C PRO A 1250 -28.61 -26.41 7.54
N LEU A 1251 -27.83 -26.49 6.45
CA LEU A 1251 -26.87 -25.46 6.04
C LEU A 1251 -27.34 -24.59 4.84
N GLU A 1252 -28.41 -24.97 4.12
CA GLU A 1252 -28.85 -24.24 2.90
C GLU A 1252 -29.25 -22.78 3.17
N ASP A 1253 -29.87 -22.54 4.32
CA ASP A 1253 -30.31 -21.20 4.74
C ASP A 1253 -29.10 -20.27 5.03
N PHE A 1254 -27.92 -20.83 5.30
CA PHE A 1254 -26.76 -20.08 5.76
C PHE A 1254 -25.87 -19.67 4.58
N VAL A 1255 -25.74 -18.35 4.38
CA VAL A 1255 -24.92 -17.76 3.32
C VAL A 1255 -23.78 -16.96 3.98
N PRO A 1256 -22.54 -16.99 3.45
CA PRO A 1256 -21.48 -16.09 3.90
C PRO A 1256 -21.97 -14.63 3.98
N GLN A 1257 -21.54 -13.89 5.00
CA GLN A 1257 -22.01 -12.55 5.35
C GLN A 1257 -23.40 -12.47 6.01
N LYS A 1258 -24.22 -13.54 6.09
CA LYS A 1258 -25.49 -13.61 6.85
C LYS A 1258 -25.21 -13.39 8.35
N VAL A 1259 -26.11 -12.68 9.03
CA VAL A 1259 -26.08 -12.51 10.49
C VAL A 1259 -26.84 -13.67 11.14
N VAL A 1260 -26.32 -14.16 12.25
CA VAL A 1260 -26.91 -15.22 13.10
C VAL A 1260 -27.01 -14.71 14.56
N ARG A 1261 -27.68 -15.48 15.42
CA ARG A 1261 -27.83 -15.22 16.86
C ARG A 1261 -27.21 -16.38 17.63
#